data_AF-A7ELR7-F1
#
_entry.id   AF-A7ELR7-F1
#
_cell.length_a   1.000
_cell.length_b   1.000
_cell.length_c   1.000
_cell.angle_alpha   90.00
_cell.angle_beta   90.00
_cell.angle_gamma   90.00
#
_symmetry.space_group_name_H-M   'P 1'
#
loop_
_entity.id
_entity.type
_entity.pdbx_description
1 polymer ?
#
loop_
_entity_poly.entity_id
_entity_poly.type
_entity_poly.pdbx_seq_one_letter_code
_entity_poly.pdbx_strand_id
1 'polypeptide(L)'
;MRTSLLALGFTAGALAQTATSYVDTNTGITFQGATDTTGFKFGMVMEANATSDFIGQIVFPSTAGSGYGGVSLTGSMVGSMLIVAWPSGTDVIASLRETSGYTSPGVYANNTAQLLPIANGTFVNSTHMSYTFLCQACIGNTYTMAAGASQVIVGWALGNGTVTNAASANDATFTYHGTGFGNFAIQTASAVNINYATWVATASNVTASNTAASNSTKVCSNNAVSTSNSTYDYIIAGAGPAGIIVAERLAESGASVLMLERGNVSTYASGGRATVPWNDTVTQYDVPSMAYYLTTASVSDEYCPDTASMAGCLLGGGTMVNALMFVRPQKVDFDDKWPTGWKWTDVSASADRLYERNPGTTNPTANSQRYDQSAWNVFSSFLGGLGWSEVDAIKSPNEKTQVYSHPPWDIQDGLRAGPVKSYYPLATAMTNFKAQFNTMVVRGIRSTSNSTSSTFSGVEVENSSSGVRQIINLNTGGKLILAGGAMSTPRILINSGIGPADQINIVKNGSSCVTMPVESDWINLPVGKNLKDHPIFTLAFNITGSIASNATSMMSTDFTSPSTANVDLFAQQSGPLVQSGQRLNFWTSLNTTNGIKYFQGTCNSPAEGQVRIKLYLTHGLTSTGVLGVTSAGATEFTTNPWMNTADDRSAMENIIDYFLNAAKSSTILKPTDSSITGSSLVSAGNYVTGAHFTGTTIMGESNDGSSVVDTDTKVWGTDNLFVVDASIHPDLPTGNTQAIVMVAAEHAAQKILALSGKTISSNNTTTPYPSGRNSTSPGSTTSGATTSASSTATSVVVGGDDDDDDTCPFGYELDE
;
A
#
# COMPACT_ATOMS: atom_id res chain seq x y z
N MET A 1 -10.86 27.37 -31.46
CA MET A 1 -10.52 28.62 -30.75
C MET A 1 -10.52 28.34 -29.26
N ARG A 2 -9.36 27.99 -28.72
CA ARG A 2 -9.10 27.71 -27.31
C ARG A 2 -8.00 28.68 -26.91
N THR A 3 -8.35 29.70 -26.14
CA THR A 3 -7.41 30.70 -25.61
C THR A 3 -7.26 30.46 -24.11
N SER A 4 -6.04 30.04 -23.76
CA SER A 4 -5.25 30.47 -22.61
C SER A 4 -5.96 30.74 -21.27
N LEU A 5 -5.78 29.82 -20.32
CA LEU A 5 -5.43 30.18 -18.94
C LEU A 5 -4.39 29.16 -18.44
N LEU A 6 -3.14 29.62 -18.36
CA LEU A 6 -2.04 28.94 -17.70
C LEU A 6 -2.18 29.14 -16.18
N ALA A 7 -1.73 28.11 -15.45
CA ALA A 7 -1.05 28.16 -14.16
C ALA A 7 -1.76 28.88 -13.01
N LEU A 8 -2.49 28.10 -12.20
CA LEU A 8 -2.53 28.23 -10.74
C LEU A 8 -2.71 26.81 -10.17
N GLY A 9 -1.64 26.03 -10.21
CA GLY A 9 -1.50 24.86 -9.33
C GLY A 9 -1.16 25.39 -7.94
N PHE A 10 -2.11 25.33 -7.00
CA PHE A 10 -1.87 25.71 -5.62
C PHE A 10 -1.47 24.47 -4.81
N THR A 11 -0.20 24.46 -4.43
CA THR A 11 0.33 24.13 -3.09
C THR A 11 -0.70 23.67 -2.06
N ALA A 12 -0.72 22.37 -1.74
CA ALA A 12 -0.68 21.98 -0.33
C ALA A 12 0.78 22.17 0.09
N GLY A 13 1.05 23.11 0.99
CA GLY A 13 2.40 23.52 1.31
C GLY A 13 3.12 22.51 2.18
N ALA A 14 3.75 21.50 1.59
CA ALA A 14 5.20 21.42 1.75
C ALA A 14 5.75 22.66 1.05
N LEU A 15 6.46 23.51 1.77
CA LEU A 15 7.31 24.51 1.13
C LEU A 15 8.32 23.72 0.30
N ALA A 16 8.09 23.63 -1.01
CA ALA A 16 9.07 23.03 -1.92
C ALA A 16 10.40 23.72 -1.65
N GLN A 17 11.42 22.95 -1.23
CA GLN A 17 12.70 23.53 -0.83
C GLN A 17 13.21 24.37 -2.00
N THR A 18 13.59 25.62 -1.68
CA THR A 18 14.00 26.57 -2.70
C THR A 18 15.39 26.20 -3.18
N ALA A 19 15.53 25.91 -4.47
CA ALA A 19 16.81 25.56 -5.05
C ALA A 19 17.82 26.72 -4.93
N THR A 20 19.09 26.38 -4.73
CA THR A 20 20.24 27.29 -4.69
C THR A 20 21.28 26.89 -5.73
N SER A 21 22.18 27.81 -6.07
CA SER A 21 23.24 27.54 -7.05
C SER A 21 24.41 26.80 -6.40
N TYR A 22 24.96 25.79 -7.09
CA TYR A 22 26.19 25.10 -6.68
C TYR A 22 27.01 24.67 -7.89
N VAL A 23 28.31 24.44 -7.67
CA VAL A 23 29.23 23.93 -8.70
C VAL A 23 29.57 22.48 -8.41
N ASP A 24 29.35 21.60 -9.39
CA ASP A 24 29.86 20.24 -9.34
C ASP A 24 31.37 20.24 -9.55
N THR A 25 32.13 19.71 -8.60
CA THR A 25 33.60 19.80 -8.57
C THR A 25 34.28 18.91 -9.61
N ASN A 26 33.61 17.85 -10.08
CA ASN A 26 34.17 16.93 -11.07
C ASN A 26 33.97 17.41 -12.51
N THR A 27 32.81 18.01 -12.80
CA THR A 27 32.46 18.49 -14.15
C THR A 27 32.68 19.98 -14.34
N GLY A 28 32.72 20.76 -13.25
CA GLY A 28 32.73 22.22 -13.28
C GLY A 28 31.39 22.84 -13.68
N ILE A 29 30.32 22.05 -13.76
CA ILE A 29 28.99 22.53 -14.13
C ILE A 29 28.37 23.28 -12.95
N THR A 30 27.84 24.48 -13.23
CA THR A 30 27.07 25.24 -12.25
C THR A 30 25.59 24.91 -12.40
N PHE A 31 25.04 24.23 -11.40
CA PHE A 31 23.64 23.83 -11.35
C PHE A 31 22.82 24.80 -10.48
N GLN A 32 21.52 24.84 -10.74
CA GLN A 32 20.52 25.27 -9.79
C GLN A 32 19.82 24.03 -9.24
N GLY A 33 19.82 23.83 -7.91
CA GLY A 33 19.23 22.62 -7.33
C GLY A 33 19.05 22.66 -5.83
N ALA A 34 18.51 21.58 -5.27
CA ALA A 34 18.27 21.44 -3.84
C ALA A 34 18.80 20.09 -3.36
N THR A 35 19.06 20.00 -2.06
CA THR A 35 19.47 18.78 -1.36
C THR A 35 18.52 18.60 -0.20
N ASP A 36 17.88 17.44 -0.17
CA ASP A 36 17.02 17.03 0.91
C ASP A 36 17.84 16.52 2.11
N THR A 37 17.23 16.47 3.30
CA THR A 37 17.83 15.95 4.53
C THR A 37 18.26 14.49 4.40
N THR A 38 17.58 13.70 3.56
CA THR A 38 17.99 12.33 3.20
C THR A 38 19.30 12.24 2.42
N GLY A 39 19.87 13.39 2.03
CA GLY A 39 21.05 13.49 1.16
C GLY A 39 20.74 13.33 -0.32
N PHE A 40 19.47 13.13 -0.71
CA PHE A 40 19.07 13.18 -2.11
C PHE A 40 19.22 14.61 -2.66
N LYS A 41 19.88 14.74 -3.79
CA LYS A 41 20.14 16.03 -4.44
C LYS A 41 19.82 15.97 -5.91
N PHE A 42 19.10 16.99 -6.37
CA PHE A 42 18.87 17.21 -7.79
C PHE A 42 19.33 18.60 -8.20
N GLY A 43 20.08 18.68 -9.30
CA GLY A 43 20.44 19.93 -9.97
C GLY A 43 19.99 19.95 -11.42
N MET A 44 19.65 21.15 -11.90
CA MET A 44 19.28 21.41 -13.28
C MET A 44 20.06 22.62 -13.81
N VAL A 45 20.49 22.53 -15.06
CA VAL A 45 20.99 23.67 -15.83
C VAL A 45 20.50 23.59 -17.27
N MET A 46 20.18 24.72 -17.86
CA MET A 46 19.50 24.81 -19.15
C MET A 46 19.97 26.02 -19.95
N GLU A 47 19.68 26.03 -21.24
CA GLU A 47 19.86 27.22 -22.08
C GLU A 47 18.74 28.25 -21.88
N ALA A 48 18.97 29.47 -22.32
CA ALA A 48 17.94 30.51 -22.31
C ALA A 48 16.77 30.08 -23.21
N ASN A 49 15.54 30.13 -22.67
CA ASN A 49 14.31 29.71 -23.36
C ASN A 49 14.31 28.24 -23.81
N ALA A 50 14.95 27.35 -23.06
CA ALA A 50 14.97 25.92 -23.40
C ALA A 50 13.55 25.37 -23.60
N THR A 51 13.35 24.71 -24.75
CA THR A 51 12.08 24.10 -25.14
C THR A 51 12.14 22.57 -25.22
N SER A 52 13.34 21.99 -25.13
CA SER A 52 13.57 20.56 -25.39
C SER A 52 14.49 19.92 -24.36
N ASP A 53 15.65 20.52 -24.08
CA ASP A 53 16.76 19.83 -23.42
C ASP A 53 17.17 20.53 -22.11
N PHE A 54 17.75 19.76 -21.19
CA PHE A 54 18.47 20.28 -20.02
C PHE A 54 19.57 19.31 -19.57
N ILE A 55 20.53 19.80 -18.79
CA ILE A 55 21.49 18.95 -18.08
C ILE A 55 21.01 18.79 -16.64
N GLY A 56 20.86 17.55 -16.20
CA GLY A 56 20.49 17.17 -14.84
C GLY A 56 21.66 16.55 -14.08
N GLN A 57 21.61 16.63 -12.75
CA GLN A 57 22.46 15.85 -11.86
C GLN A 57 21.60 15.24 -10.75
N ILE A 58 21.67 13.92 -10.59
CA ILE A 58 21.10 13.17 -9.47
C ILE A 58 22.25 12.70 -8.58
N VAL A 59 22.21 13.01 -7.30
CA VAL A 59 23.17 12.52 -6.30
C VAL A 59 22.41 11.98 -5.10
N PHE A 60 22.78 10.82 -4.58
CA PHE A 60 22.19 10.29 -3.34
C PHE A 60 23.15 9.34 -2.61
N PRO A 61 23.01 9.17 -1.29
CA PRO A 61 23.80 8.22 -0.52
C PRO A 61 23.58 6.79 -1.02
N SER A 62 24.66 6.04 -1.23
CA SER A 62 24.60 4.64 -1.64
C SER A 62 25.67 3.84 -0.92
N THR A 63 25.25 2.89 -0.09
CA THR A 63 26.12 1.94 0.58
C THR A 63 26.15 0.64 -0.22
N ALA A 64 27.34 0.14 -0.55
CA ALA A 64 27.52 -1.13 -1.28
C ALA A 64 26.89 -1.21 -2.69
N GLY A 65 26.63 -0.06 -3.33
CA GLY A 65 26.07 -0.04 -4.68
C GLY A 65 24.62 -0.53 -4.74
N SER A 66 23.83 -0.25 -3.70
CA SER A 66 22.38 -0.45 -3.66
C SER A 66 21.61 0.88 -3.65
N GLY A 67 20.28 0.80 -3.81
CA GLY A 67 19.38 1.95 -3.84
C GLY A 67 19.14 2.50 -5.25
N TYR A 68 18.27 3.50 -5.36
CA TYR A 68 17.96 4.21 -6.59
C TYR A 68 17.40 5.60 -6.30
N GLY A 69 17.67 6.53 -7.21
CA GLY A 69 17.16 7.90 -7.18
C GLY A 69 16.25 8.17 -8.37
N GLY A 70 15.08 8.76 -8.12
CA GLY A 70 14.08 9.09 -9.14
C GLY A 70 13.74 10.58 -9.15
N VAL A 71 13.45 11.12 -10.33
CA VAL A 71 13.06 12.52 -10.52
C VAL A 71 11.90 12.64 -11.51
N SER A 72 10.96 13.54 -11.24
CA SER A 72 9.86 13.94 -12.13
C SER A 72 9.89 15.45 -12.35
N LEU A 73 9.62 15.92 -13.57
CA LEU A 73 9.59 17.36 -13.90
C LEU A 73 8.21 18.01 -13.73
N THR A 74 7.24 17.27 -13.19
CA THR A 74 5.86 17.73 -12.94
C THR A 74 5.51 17.81 -11.45
N GLY A 75 6.41 17.33 -10.58
CA GLY A 75 6.15 17.11 -9.15
C GLY A 75 5.36 15.84 -8.83
N SER A 76 4.83 15.13 -9.84
CA SER A 76 4.05 13.91 -9.65
C SER A 76 4.81 12.67 -10.13
N MET A 77 4.63 11.55 -9.44
CA MET A 77 5.07 10.23 -9.92
C MET A 77 4.20 9.73 -11.07
N VAL A 78 2.87 9.80 -10.90
CA VAL A 78 1.90 9.28 -11.86
C VAL A 78 1.67 10.30 -12.98
N GLY A 79 1.53 9.82 -14.21
CA GLY A 79 1.25 10.66 -15.38
C GLY A 79 2.43 11.53 -15.79
N SER A 80 3.65 11.14 -15.42
CA SER A 80 4.87 11.91 -15.63
C SER A 80 6.00 11.02 -16.16
N MET A 81 6.90 11.62 -16.93
CA MET A 81 8.14 11.00 -17.34
C MET A 81 9.12 11.11 -16.18
N LEU A 82 9.58 9.96 -15.73
CA LEU A 82 10.49 9.81 -14.60
C LEU A 82 11.89 9.54 -15.11
N ILE A 83 12.88 10.13 -14.45
CA ILE A 83 14.30 9.85 -14.68
C ILE A 83 14.77 9.08 -13.45
N VAL A 84 15.10 7.80 -13.64
CA VAL A 84 15.53 6.92 -12.53
C VAL A 84 16.95 6.46 -12.78
N ALA A 85 17.81 6.58 -11.76
CA ALA A 85 19.22 6.20 -11.80
C ALA A 85 19.58 5.32 -10.59
N TRP A 86 20.39 4.28 -10.81
CA TRP A 86 20.83 3.35 -9.76
C TRP A 86 22.22 2.75 -10.06
N PRO A 87 22.94 2.30 -9.04
CA PRO A 87 24.18 1.56 -9.19
C PRO A 87 23.95 0.10 -9.66
N SER A 88 24.84 -0.40 -10.52
CA SER A 88 24.99 -1.83 -10.84
C SER A 88 26.46 -2.19 -10.71
N GLY A 89 26.85 -2.66 -9.52
CA GLY A 89 28.27 -2.78 -9.16
C GLY A 89 28.92 -1.40 -9.12
N THR A 90 29.92 -1.16 -9.96
CA THR A 90 30.59 0.16 -10.08
C THR A 90 29.99 1.05 -11.18
N ASP A 91 29.09 0.51 -11.99
CA ASP A 91 28.45 1.25 -13.09
C ASP A 91 27.21 2.02 -12.59
N VAL A 92 26.94 3.13 -13.24
CA VAL A 92 25.69 3.89 -13.11
C VAL A 92 24.76 3.49 -14.26
N ILE A 93 23.59 2.97 -13.92
CA ILE A 93 22.53 2.69 -14.87
C ILE A 93 21.41 3.72 -14.68
N ALA A 94 20.83 4.18 -15.78
CA ALA A 94 19.70 5.10 -15.75
C ALA A 94 18.72 4.80 -16.87
N SER A 95 17.47 5.18 -16.68
CA SER A 95 16.40 4.95 -17.64
C SER A 95 15.29 5.99 -17.51
N LEU A 96 14.63 6.28 -18.63
CA LEU A 96 13.36 7.01 -18.63
C LEU A 96 12.24 6.03 -18.32
N ARG A 97 11.41 6.38 -17.35
CA ARG A 97 10.32 5.54 -16.84
C ARG A 97 8.99 6.29 -16.87
N GLU A 98 7.89 5.56 -16.86
CA GLU A 98 6.55 6.12 -16.65
C GLU A 98 5.66 5.15 -15.90
N THR A 99 4.63 5.67 -15.25
CA THR A 99 3.59 4.84 -14.64
C THR A 99 2.25 5.56 -14.59
N SER A 100 1.19 4.78 -14.73
CA SER A 100 -0.21 5.18 -14.57
C SER A 100 -0.72 4.99 -13.13
N GLY A 101 0.08 4.37 -12.25
CA GLY A 101 -0.26 4.08 -10.86
C GLY A 101 0.94 4.15 -9.93
N TYR A 102 0.76 3.76 -8.66
CA TYR A 102 1.82 3.83 -7.65
C TYR A 102 2.60 2.51 -7.61
N THR A 103 3.17 2.13 -8.76
CA THR A 103 3.93 0.88 -8.96
C THR A 103 5.40 1.17 -9.24
N SER A 104 6.23 0.12 -9.25
CA SER A 104 7.50 0.19 -9.99
C SER A 104 7.21 0.67 -11.42
N PRO A 105 7.79 1.78 -11.87
CA PRO A 105 7.44 2.36 -13.16
C PRO A 105 8.06 1.56 -14.33
N GLY A 106 7.30 1.44 -15.41
CA GLY A 106 7.73 0.79 -16.65
C GLY A 106 8.66 1.68 -17.47
N VAL A 107 9.23 1.16 -18.56
CA VAL A 107 10.05 1.97 -19.49
C VAL A 107 9.18 3.01 -20.20
N TYR A 108 9.63 4.26 -20.24
CA TYR A 108 8.95 5.33 -20.96
C TYR A 108 8.91 5.02 -22.47
N ALA A 109 7.71 4.92 -23.04
CA ALA A 109 7.54 4.39 -24.40
C ALA A 109 8.01 5.34 -25.52
N ASN A 110 8.22 6.63 -25.24
CA ASN A 110 8.63 7.58 -26.28
C ASN A 110 10.14 7.51 -26.57
N ASN A 111 10.47 7.06 -27.77
CA ASN A 111 11.85 6.88 -28.23
C ASN A 111 12.57 8.17 -28.63
N THR A 112 11.92 9.34 -28.58
CA THR A 112 12.57 10.62 -28.89
C THR A 112 13.37 11.18 -27.72
N ALA A 113 12.99 10.86 -26.49
CA ALA A 113 13.69 11.33 -25.30
C ALA A 113 14.88 10.41 -24.96
N GLN A 114 16.02 11.01 -24.60
CA GLN A 114 17.25 10.25 -24.31
C GLN A 114 18.02 10.85 -23.14
N LEU A 115 18.73 9.97 -22.43
CA LEU A 115 19.67 10.35 -21.38
C LEU A 115 21.09 10.08 -21.87
N LEU A 116 21.91 11.13 -21.96
CA LEU A 116 23.31 11.04 -22.35
C LEU A 116 24.19 11.38 -21.14
N PRO A 117 24.93 10.41 -20.57
CA PRO A 117 25.79 10.67 -19.42
C PRO A 117 26.91 11.68 -19.73
N ILE A 118 27.27 12.47 -18.72
CA ILE A 118 28.50 13.25 -18.67
C ILE A 118 29.48 12.47 -17.77
N ALA A 119 30.49 11.86 -18.39
CA ALA A 119 31.33 10.83 -17.76
C ALA A 119 31.97 11.30 -16.44
N ASN A 120 32.53 12.51 -16.39
CA ASN A 120 33.18 13.03 -15.19
C ASN A 120 32.22 13.27 -14.01
N GLY A 121 30.92 13.41 -14.27
CA GLY A 121 29.89 13.56 -13.25
C GLY A 121 29.09 12.28 -12.99
N THR A 122 29.56 11.13 -13.52
CA THR A 122 28.84 9.86 -13.43
C THR A 122 29.71 8.79 -12.78
N PHE A 123 29.42 8.43 -11.53
CA PHE A 123 30.21 7.44 -10.79
C PHE A 123 29.45 6.88 -9.57
N VAL A 124 29.91 5.73 -9.08
CA VAL A 124 29.54 5.14 -7.79
C VAL A 124 30.79 5.04 -6.92
N ASN A 125 30.74 5.53 -5.68
CA ASN A 125 31.82 5.35 -4.71
C ASN A 125 31.29 4.78 -3.38
N SER A 126 32.13 4.71 -2.35
CA SER A 126 31.77 4.12 -1.05
C SER A 126 30.77 4.92 -0.22
N THR A 127 30.40 6.12 -0.66
CA THR A 127 29.52 7.05 0.09
C THR A 127 28.28 7.45 -0.69
N HIS A 128 28.38 7.66 -2.00
CA HIS A 128 27.28 8.13 -2.83
C HIS A 128 27.44 7.69 -4.29
N MET A 129 26.31 7.78 -4.99
CA MET A 129 26.23 7.73 -6.44
C MET A 129 26.04 9.15 -6.97
N SER A 130 26.65 9.46 -8.12
CA SER A 130 26.38 10.66 -8.90
C SER A 130 26.04 10.27 -10.33
N TYR A 131 24.98 10.86 -10.89
CA TYR A 131 24.60 10.73 -12.28
C TYR A 131 24.34 12.11 -12.87
N THR A 132 25.32 12.63 -13.61
CA THR A 132 25.18 13.85 -14.42
C THR A 132 24.90 13.48 -15.87
N PHE A 133 23.86 14.07 -16.46
CA PHE A 133 23.39 13.70 -17.79
C PHE A 133 22.77 14.88 -18.54
N LEU A 134 22.84 14.83 -19.86
CA LEU A 134 21.98 15.60 -20.75
C LEU A 134 20.69 14.83 -21.00
N CYS A 135 19.55 15.43 -20.71
CA CYS A 135 18.23 14.92 -21.05
C CYS A 135 17.76 15.59 -22.33
N GLN A 136 17.79 14.86 -23.44
CA GLN A 136 17.34 15.34 -24.75
C GLN A 136 15.85 15.09 -24.93
N ALA A 137 15.13 16.06 -25.49
CA ALA A 137 13.68 16.02 -25.73
C ALA A 137 12.85 15.71 -24.47
N CYS A 138 13.31 16.21 -23.32
CA CYS A 138 12.70 16.01 -22.00
C CYS A 138 11.85 17.20 -21.51
N ILE A 139 11.66 18.23 -22.34
CA ILE A 139 10.84 19.42 -22.04
C ILE A 139 9.73 19.54 -23.09
N GLY A 140 8.56 20.04 -22.68
CA GLY A 140 7.53 20.52 -23.61
C GLY A 140 6.54 19.45 -24.09
N ASN A 141 6.48 18.29 -23.42
CA ASN A 141 5.47 17.25 -23.69
C ASN A 141 4.50 17.08 -22.51
N THR A 142 3.42 16.31 -22.70
CA THR A 142 2.35 16.11 -21.69
C THR A 142 2.83 15.45 -20.39
N TYR A 143 3.97 14.75 -20.41
CA TYR A 143 4.52 14.00 -19.28
C TYR A 143 5.67 14.77 -18.58
N THR A 144 5.99 15.97 -19.03
CA THR A 144 7.14 16.76 -18.54
C THR A 144 6.71 18.19 -18.25
N MET A 145 7.63 19.03 -17.79
CA MET A 145 7.37 20.45 -17.65
C MET A 145 7.01 21.10 -19.00
N ALA A 146 6.13 22.09 -18.96
CA ALA A 146 5.79 22.89 -20.13
C ALA A 146 7.01 23.70 -20.62
N ALA A 147 7.16 23.82 -21.94
CA ALA A 147 8.19 24.67 -22.53
C ALA A 147 7.98 26.13 -22.09
N GLY A 148 9.06 26.78 -21.65
CA GLY A 148 9.01 28.17 -21.18
C GLY A 148 8.32 28.39 -19.83
N ALA A 149 8.12 27.35 -19.02
CA ALA A 149 7.63 27.51 -17.64
C ALA A 149 8.57 28.43 -16.82
N SER A 150 8.02 29.32 -16.00
CA SER A 150 8.80 30.20 -15.11
C SER A 150 9.43 29.45 -13.93
N GLN A 151 8.85 28.31 -13.57
CA GLN A 151 9.27 27.47 -12.46
C GLN A 151 9.04 26.00 -12.82
N VAL A 152 9.93 25.13 -12.36
CA VAL A 152 9.80 23.68 -12.41
C VAL A 152 9.54 23.18 -11.00
N ILE A 153 8.49 22.38 -10.83
CA ILE A 153 8.30 21.58 -9.63
C ILE A 153 8.92 20.21 -9.92
N VAL A 154 9.98 19.91 -9.21
CA VAL A 154 10.73 18.67 -9.38
C VAL A 154 10.33 17.72 -8.27
N GLY A 155 9.61 16.66 -8.62
CA GLY A 155 9.36 15.56 -7.69
C GLY A 155 10.63 14.72 -7.57
N TRP A 156 11.03 14.34 -6.37
CA TRP A 156 12.16 13.43 -6.15
C TRP A 156 11.75 12.23 -5.32
N ALA A 157 12.48 11.13 -5.47
CA ALA A 157 12.28 9.90 -4.71
C ALA A 157 13.62 9.17 -4.49
N LEU A 158 13.80 8.59 -3.31
CA LEU A 158 14.96 7.80 -2.92
C LEU A 158 14.51 6.47 -2.33
N GLY A 159 15.05 5.37 -2.87
CA GLY A 159 14.93 4.05 -2.27
C GLY A 159 16.29 3.49 -1.91
N ASN A 160 16.38 2.80 -0.77
CA ASN A 160 17.57 2.05 -0.34
C ASN A 160 17.50 0.55 -0.73
N GLY A 161 16.35 0.10 -1.24
CA GLY A 161 16.10 -1.28 -1.62
C GLY A 161 16.98 -1.77 -2.77
N THR A 162 17.10 -3.10 -2.90
CA THR A 162 17.81 -3.72 -4.01
C THR A 162 17.00 -3.58 -5.29
N VAL A 163 17.63 -3.06 -6.35
CA VAL A 163 17.03 -3.01 -7.69
C VAL A 163 17.08 -4.42 -8.29
N THR A 164 15.91 -4.99 -8.61
CA THR A 164 15.84 -6.29 -9.28
C THR A 164 16.28 -6.12 -10.73
N ASN A 165 17.07 -7.04 -11.28
CA ASN A 165 17.66 -6.92 -12.63
C ASN A 165 18.48 -5.63 -12.83
N ALA A 166 19.23 -5.19 -11.81
CA ALA A 166 19.95 -3.91 -11.80
C ALA A 166 20.88 -3.65 -13.01
N ALA A 167 21.33 -4.68 -13.73
CA ALA A 167 22.16 -4.50 -14.93
C ALA A 167 21.35 -4.11 -16.19
N SER A 168 20.01 -4.20 -16.17
CA SER A 168 19.14 -3.91 -17.32
C SER A 168 18.37 -2.61 -17.11
N ALA A 169 18.63 -1.60 -17.95
CA ALA A 169 17.86 -0.35 -17.95
C ALA A 169 16.37 -0.55 -18.28
N ASN A 170 16.01 -1.67 -18.92
CA ASN A 170 14.65 -1.96 -19.34
C ASN A 170 13.90 -2.84 -18.32
N ASP A 171 14.56 -3.89 -17.85
CA ASP A 171 13.94 -4.92 -17.00
C ASP A 171 14.09 -4.65 -15.50
N ALA A 172 14.81 -3.60 -15.13
CA ALA A 172 14.96 -3.23 -13.73
C ALA A 172 13.61 -2.87 -13.12
N THR A 173 13.32 -3.42 -11.93
CA THR A 173 12.18 -3.06 -11.11
C THR A 173 12.64 -2.53 -9.75
N PHE A 174 11.85 -1.60 -9.23
CA PHE A 174 12.18 -0.84 -8.05
C PHE A 174 11.21 -1.21 -6.92
N THR A 175 11.73 -1.29 -5.71
CA THR A 175 10.89 -1.41 -4.52
C THR A 175 10.17 -0.08 -4.26
N TYR A 176 9.47 0.02 -3.14
CA TYR A 176 8.98 1.31 -2.69
C TYR A 176 10.15 2.25 -2.31
N HIS A 177 10.06 3.54 -2.65
CA HIS A 177 11.08 4.56 -2.33
C HIS A 177 10.92 5.04 -0.88
N GLY A 178 11.07 4.10 0.06
CA GLY A 178 10.79 4.31 1.48
C GLY A 178 11.82 5.18 2.20
N THR A 179 12.95 5.51 1.58
CA THR A 179 13.97 6.39 2.17
C THR A 179 13.56 7.85 2.13
N GLY A 180 12.75 8.25 1.16
CA GLY A 180 12.21 9.61 1.09
C GLY A 180 11.68 9.95 -0.29
N PHE A 181 10.82 10.95 -0.34
CA PHE A 181 10.34 11.57 -1.57
C PHE A 181 9.77 12.95 -1.23
N GLY A 182 9.73 13.84 -2.20
CA GLY A 182 9.26 15.19 -1.97
C GLY A 182 9.29 16.04 -3.23
N ASN A 183 9.23 17.35 -3.06
CA ASN A 183 9.27 18.31 -4.16
C ASN A 183 10.31 19.40 -3.93
N PHE A 184 11.03 19.74 -4.99
CA PHE A 184 11.86 20.93 -5.07
C PHE A 184 11.27 21.96 -6.03
N ALA A 185 11.51 23.22 -5.74
CA ALA A 185 11.12 24.33 -6.61
C ALA A 185 12.37 24.94 -7.28
N ILE A 186 12.46 24.85 -8.60
CA ILE A 186 13.55 25.45 -9.39
C ILE A 186 12.98 26.57 -10.25
N GLN A 187 13.42 27.82 -10.02
CA GLN A 187 13.12 28.93 -10.92
C GLN A 187 13.94 28.77 -12.21
N THR A 188 13.28 28.67 -13.37
CA THR A 188 13.96 28.38 -14.63
C THR A 188 14.95 29.46 -15.01
N ALA A 189 14.65 30.73 -14.70
CA ALA A 189 15.55 31.86 -14.90
C ALA A 189 16.89 31.70 -14.15
N SER A 190 16.88 31.06 -12.97
CA SER A 190 18.10 30.81 -12.17
C SER A 190 18.90 29.60 -12.66
N ALA A 191 18.29 28.71 -13.45
CA ALA A 191 18.94 27.54 -14.03
C ALA A 191 19.58 27.83 -15.41
N VAL A 192 19.48 29.05 -15.94
CA VAL A 192 20.08 29.42 -17.24
C VAL A 192 21.57 29.68 -17.07
N ASN A 193 22.40 29.05 -17.91
CA ASN A 193 23.85 29.31 -17.93
C ASN A 193 24.41 29.46 -19.34
N ILE A 194 25.29 30.46 -19.53
CA ILE A 194 25.93 30.74 -20.82
C ILE A 194 26.88 29.63 -21.28
N ASN A 195 27.42 28.83 -20.36
CA ASN A 195 28.31 27.72 -20.66
C ASN A 195 27.57 26.42 -21.01
N TYR A 196 26.23 26.42 -21.00
CA TYR A 196 25.40 25.22 -21.24
C TYR A 196 25.83 24.44 -22.50
N ALA A 197 25.98 25.11 -23.64
CA ALA A 197 26.36 24.46 -24.90
C ALA A 197 27.76 23.79 -24.82
N THR A 198 28.67 24.34 -24.02
CA THR A 198 30.00 23.74 -23.80
C THR A 198 29.88 22.43 -23.01
N TRP A 199 29.01 22.40 -22.00
CA TRP A 199 28.78 21.20 -21.20
C TRP A 199 28.00 20.13 -21.96
N VAL A 200 27.02 20.52 -22.79
CA VAL A 200 26.29 19.61 -23.70
C VAL A 200 27.26 18.82 -24.58
N ALA A 201 28.32 19.46 -25.10
CA ALA A 201 29.31 18.80 -25.95
C ALA A 201 30.12 17.70 -25.22
N THR A 202 30.07 17.64 -23.89
CA THR A 202 30.73 16.60 -23.09
C THR A 202 29.83 15.39 -22.80
N ALA A 203 28.53 15.50 -23.08
CA ALA A 203 27.59 14.39 -22.94
C ALA A 203 27.77 13.41 -24.10
N SER A 204 27.94 12.13 -23.79
CA SER A 204 28.11 11.11 -24.82
C SER A 204 27.63 9.74 -24.35
N ASN A 205 27.36 8.85 -25.30
CA ASN A 205 27.07 7.44 -25.02
C ASN A 205 28.32 6.63 -24.62
N VAL A 206 29.51 7.26 -24.56
CA VAL A 206 30.79 6.61 -24.33
C VAL A 206 31.17 6.80 -22.86
N THR A 207 31.25 5.70 -22.10
CA THR A 207 31.64 5.56 -20.68
C THR A 207 30.56 5.77 -19.58
N ALA A 208 29.56 4.89 -19.59
CA ALA A 208 29.42 3.82 -18.59
C ALA A 208 29.20 2.53 -19.41
N SER A 209 29.29 1.32 -18.85
CA SER A 209 29.09 0.07 -19.61
C SER A 209 27.67 -0.06 -20.19
N ASN A 210 27.36 0.71 -21.23
CA ASN A 210 26.32 0.42 -22.19
C ASN A 210 26.82 -0.77 -23.00
N THR A 211 26.58 -1.98 -22.48
CA THR A 211 26.13 -3.02 -23.41
C THR A 211 24.95 -2.40 -24.13
N ALA A 212 25.20 -1.94 -25.36
CA ALA A 212 24.18 -1.49 -26.27
C ALA A 212 23.01 -2.45 -26.11
N ALA A 213 21.85 -1.90 -25.78
CA ALA A 213 20.61 -2.63 -25.69
C ALA A 213 20.52 -3.53 -26.93
N SER A 214 20.79 -4.82 -26.72
CA SER A 214 19.97 -5.79 -27.41
C SER A 214 18.56 -5.41 -26.98
N ASN A 215 17.67 -5.21 -27.95
CA ASN A 215 16.26 -5.53 -27.72
C ASN A 215 16.20 -7.03 -27.38
N SER A 216 16.78 -7.44 -26.26
CA SER A 216 16.58 -8.74 -25.69
C SER A 216 15.21 -8.62 -25.04
N THR A 217 14.17 -8.79 -25.87
CA THR A 217 13.04 -9.59 -25.45
C THR A 217 13.61 -10.70 -24.59
N LYS A 218 13.29 -10.69 -23.28
CA LYS A 218 13.69 -11.75 -22.36
C LYS A 218 13.46 -13.07 -23.08
N VAL A 219 14.55 -13.73 -23.50
CA VAL A 219 14.44 -14.96 -24.27
C VAL A 219 13.97 -15.99 -23.27
N CYS A 220 12.68 -16.32 -23.33
CA CYS A 220 12.10 -17.34 -22.47
C CYS A 220 12.82 -18.66 -22.77
N SER A 221 13.75 -19.02 -21.88
CA SER A 221 14.42 -20.30 -21.95
C SER A 221 13.42 -21.36 -21.55
N ASN A 222 13.12 -22.28 -22.47
CA ASN A 222 12.27 -23.44 -22.24
C ASN A 222 12.98 -24.45 -21.34
N ASN A 223 13.31 -24.07 -20.11
CA ASN A 223 13.73 -25.01 -19.10
C ASN A 223 12.48 -25.78 -18.64
N ALA A 224 12.58 -27.11 -18.60
CA ALA A 224 11.49 -27.95 -18.15
C ALA A 224 11.12 -27.58 -16.71
N VAL A 225 9.88 -27.09 -16.50
CA VAL A 225 9.35 -26.81 -15.17
C VAL A 225 9.18 -28.14 -14.43
N SER A 226 9.87 -28.29 -13.31
CA SER A 226 9.78 -29.53 -12.52
C SER A 226 8.40 -29.68 -11.86
N THR A 227 7.95 -30.91 -11.63
CA THR A 227 6.69 -31.19 -10.93
C THR A 227 6.96 -31.72 -9.54
N SER A 228 6.28 -31.18 -8.53
CA SER A 228 6.34 -31.65 -7.15
C SER A 228 5.73 -33.05 -7.01
N ASN A 229 6.31 -33.87 -6.13
CA ASN A 229 5.79 -35.19 -5.79
C ASN A 229 4.62 -35.14 -4.79
N SER A 230 4.31 -33.97 -4.23
CA SER A 230 3.18 -33.80 -3.30
C SER A 230 1.94 -33.28 -4.01
N THR A 231 0.78 -33.78 -3.60
CA THR A 231 -0.53 -33.37 -4.08
C THR A 231 -1.47 -33.01 -2.93
N TYR A 232 -2.47 -32.18 -3.21
CA TYR A 232 -3.38 -31.64 -2.18
C TYR A 232 -4.82 -31.59 -2.67
N ASP A 233 -5.78 -31.74 -1.76
CA ASP A 233 -7.20 -31.56 -2.05
C ASP A 233 -7.52 -30.09 -2.29
N TYR A 234 -6.83 -29.19 -1.59
CA TYR A 234 -6.96 -27.76 -1.73
C TYR A 234 -5.60 -27.09 -1.83
N ILE A 235 -5.44 -26.25 -2.84
CA ILE A 235 -4.32 -25.30 -2.93
C ILE A 235 -4.91 -23.89 -2.81
N ILE A 236 -4.40 -23.10 -1.87
CA ILE A 236 -4.77 -21.70 -1.66
C ILE A 236 -3.60 -20.82 -2.11
N ALA A 237 -3.85 -19.94 -3.07
CA ALA A 237 -2.87 -19.00 -3.59
C ALA A 237 -3.02 -17.64 -2.88
N GLY A 238 -2.19 -17.41 -1.87
CA GLY A 238 -2.15 -16.17 -1.06
C GLY A 238 -2.50 -16.43 0.41
N ALA A 239 -1.69 -15.89 1.32
CA ALA A 239 -1.89 -15.96 2.76
C ALA A 239 -2.34 -14.62 3.36
N GLY A 240 -3.20 -13.88 2.62
CA GLY A 240 -3.90 -12.70 3.15
C GLY A 240 -5.01 -13.07 4.16
N PRO A 241 -5.85 -12.11 4.58
CA PRO A 241 -6.90 -12.37 5.57
C PRO A 241 -7.86 -13.48 5.14
N ALA A 242 -8.33 -13.43 3.89
CA ALA A 242 -9.25 -14.43 3.36
C ALA A 242 -8.58 -15.80 3.16
N GLY A 243 -7.35 -15.81 2.63
CA GLY A 243 -6.60 -17.05 2.38
C GLY A 243 -6.34 -17.86 3.65
N ILE A 244 -5.95 -17.19 4.74
CA ILE A 244 -5.72 -17.85 6.04
C ILE A 244 -7.02 -18.45 6.58
N ILE A 245 -8.13 -17.69 6.57
CA ILE A 245 -9.44 -18.16 7.06
C ILE A 245 -9.91 -19.36 6.25
N VAL A 246 -9.89 -19.27 4.91
CA VAL A 246 -10.33 -20.37 4.04
C VAL A 246 -9.46 -21.60 4.24
N ALA A 247 -8.14 -21.45 4.30
CA ALA A 247 -7.24 -22.58 4.45
C ALA A 247 -7.48 -23.33 5.78
N GLU A 248 -7.69 -22.59 6.87
CA GLU A 248 -8.02 -23.17 8.18
C GLU A 248 -9.37 -23.92 8.15
N ARG A 249 -10.44 -23.27 7.66
CA ARG A 249 -11.77 -23.90 7.56
C ARG A 249 -11.80 -25.13 6.67
N LEU A 250 -11.05 -25.13 5.56
CA LEU A 250 -10.92 -26.29 4.69
C LEU A 250 -10.14 -27.42 5.36
N ALA A 251 -9.10 -27.09 6.14
CA ALA A 251 -8.31 -28.07 6.89
C ALA A 251 -9.14 -28.71 8.02
N GLU A 252 -10.05 -27.97 8.67
CA GLU A 252 -11.00 -28.51 9.67
C GLU A 252 -11.88 -29.65 9.11
N SER A 253 -12.07 -29.70 7.78
CA SER A 253 -12.82 -30.79 7.12
C SER A 253 -12.03 -32.10 6.96
N GLY A 254 -10.77 -32.14 7.40
CA GLY A 254 -9.83 -33.26 7.23
C GLY A 254 -9.19 -33.35 5.84
N ALA A 255 -9.43 -32.39 4.96
CA ALA A 255 -8.82 -32.34 3.63
C ALA A 255 -7.34 -31.94 3.69
N SER A 256 -6.53 -32.41 2.76
CA SER A 256 -5.14 -31.98 2.61
C SER A 256 -5.07 -30.58 1.99
N VAL A 257 -4.48 -29.63 2.71
CA VAL A 257 -4.47 -28.20 2.35
C VAL A 257 -3.04 -27.68 2.23
N LEU A 258 -2.74 -27.03 1.11
CA LEU A 258 -1.52 -26.24 0.92
C LEU A 258 -1.87 -24.76 0.74
N MET A 259 -1.33 -23.90 1.61
CA MET A 259 -1.37 -22.46 1.44
C MET A 259 -0.03 -21.95 0.92
N LEU A 260 -0.06 -21.17 -0.15
CA LEU A 260 1.12 -20.61 -0.82
C LEU A 260 1.16 -19.10 -0.57
N GLU A 261 2.30 -18.58 -0.14
CA GLU A 261 2.54 -17.16 0.07
C GLU A 261 3.81 -16.72 -0.64
N ARG A 262 3.72 -15.62 -1.39
CA ARG A 262 4.85 -15.08 -2.15
C ARG A 262 5.87 -14.39 -1.26
N GLY A 263 5.42 -13.84 -0.13
CA GLY A 263 6.27 -13.20 0.86
C GLY A 263 6.76 -14.12 1.96
N ASN A 264 7.45 -13.52 2.91
CA ASN A 264 7.98 -14.18 4.10
C ASN A 264 6.95 -14.19 5.25
N VAL A 265 7.31 -14.82 6.38
CA VAL A 265 6.54 -14.75 7.63
C VAL A 265 6.61 -13.34 8.26
N SER A 266 5.58 -12.96 9.01
CA SER A 266 5.37 -11.59 9.52
C SER A 266 5.62 -11.44 11.03
N THR A 267 4.65 -11.85 11.85
CA THR A 267 4.69 -11.72 13.33
C THR A 267 5.77 -12.58 13.97
N TYR A 268 6.25 -12.21 15.15
CA TYR A 268 7.25 -12.99 15.88
C TYR A 268 6.77 -14.42 16.16
N ALA A 269 5.50 -14.55 16.55
CA ALA A 269 4.86 -15.83 16.87
C ALA A 269 4.73 -16.77 15.66
N SER A 270 4.62 -16.23 14.44
CA SER A 270 4.62 -17.01 13.21
C SER A 270 6.03 -17.30 12.67
N GLY A 271 7.08 -16.89 13.38
CA GLY A 271 8.48 -17.11 13.01
C GLY A 271 9.18 -15.90 12.39
N GLY A 272 8.50 -14.76 12.27
CA GLY A 272 9.08 -13.51 11.77
C GLY A 272 10.19 -12.97 12.68
N ARG A 273 11.20 -12.34 12.08
CA ARG A 273 12.38 -11.83 12.79
C ARG A 273 12.79 -10.40 12.40
N ALA A 274 11.91 -9.66 11.72
CA ALA A 274 12.02 -8.22 11.55
C ALA A 274 11.66 -7.51 12.86
N THR A 275 12.46 -7.74 13.91
CA THR A 275 12.23 -7.22 15.26
C THR A 275 12.47 -5.72 15.34
N VAL A 276 11.76 -5.04 16.23
CA VAL A 276 12.02 -3.63 16.52
C VAL A 276 13.30 -3.48 17.36
N PRO A 277 14.08 -2.39 17.20
CA PRO A 277 15.37 -2.24 17.89
C PRO A 277 15.30 -2.30 19.42
N TRP A 278 14.16 -1.89 19.99
CA TRP A 278 13.92 -1.81 21.43
C TRP A 278 13.28 -3.08 22.03
N ASN A 279 12.93 -4.08 21.22
CA ASN A 279 12.32 -5.34 21.70
C ASN A 279 12.52 -6.49 20.70
N ASP A 280 13.30 -7.50 21.10
CA ASP A 280 13.64 -8.67 20.30
C ASP A 280 12.56 -9.78 20.31
N THR A 281 11.43 -9.56 20.99
CA THR A 281 10.33 -10.54 21.10
C THR A 281 9.08 -10.18 20.31
N VAL A 282 9.10 -9.06 19.59
CA VAL A 282 8.02 -8.59 18.70
C VAL A 282 8.62 -8.06 17.41
N THR A 283 7.91 -8.25 16.28
CA THR A 283 8.28 -7.65 15.00
C THR A 283 7.66 -6.27 14.82
N GLN A 284 8.14 -5.52 13.84
CA GLN A 284 7.52 -4.27 13.41
C GLN A 284 6.03 -4.41 13.08
N TYR A 285 5.58 -5.60 12.68
CA TYR A 285 4.18 -5.89 12.36
C TYR A 285 3.34 -6.18 13.61
N ASP A 286 3.96 -6.70 14.69
CA ASP A 286 3.26 -7.01 15.95
C ASP A 286 2.82 -5.75 16.70
N VAL A 287 3.64 -4.70 16.67
CA VAL A 287 3.43 -3.46 17.45
C VAL A 287 2.39 -2.56 16.77
N PRO A 288 1.21 -2.31 17.38
CA PRO A 288 0.15 -1.53 16.74
C PRO A 288 0.55 -0.12 16.29
N SER A 289 1.38 0.58 17.07
CA SER A 289 1.81 1.93 16.73
C SER A 289 2.74 1.99 15.51
N MET A 290 3.48 0.92 15.23
CA MET A 290 4.37 0.83 14.06
C MET A 290 3.61 0.76 12.74
N ALA A 291 2.29 0.59 12.76
CA ALA A 291 1.46 0.54 11.55
C ALA A 291 1.61 1.74 10.61
N TYR A 292 2.02 2.89 11.16
CA TYR A 292 2.30 4.11 10.40
C TYR A 292 3.76 4.30 10.03
N TYR A 293 4.66 3.49 10.59
CA TYR A 293 6.10 3.68 10.49
C TYR A 293 6.81 2.44 9.93
N LEU A 294 6.09 1.54 9.25
CA LEU A 294 6.69 0.35 8.65
C LEU A 294 7.79 0.71 7.63
N THR A 295 7.66 1.85 6.95
CA THR A 295 8.65 2.33 5.97
C THR A 295 9.96 2.78 6.60
N THR A 296 9.98 3.08 7.90
CA THR A 296 11.22 3.41 8.64
C THR A 296 11.93 2.16 9.17
N ALA A 297 11.32 0.99 9.01
CA ALA A 297 11.85 -0.23 9.57
C ALA A 297 12.99 -0.80 8.70
N SER A 298 13.91 -1.53 9.35
CA SER A 298 15.14 -2.03 8.71
C SER A 298 14.89 -3.12 7.67
N VAL A 299 13.69 -3.71 7.65
CA VAL A 299 13.25 -4.70 6.65
C VAL A 299 12.08 -4.09 5.90
N SER A 300 12.20 -3.99 4.58
CA SER A 300 11.30 -3.23 3.70
C SER A 300 10.72 -4.06 2.54
N ASP A 301 10.76 -5.40 2.63
CA ASP A 301 10.26 -6.32 1.59
C ASP A 301 8.79 -6.73 1.78
N GLU A 302 8.07 -6.09 2.72
CA GLU A 302 6.66 -6.36 3.00
C GLU A 302 5.69 -5.95 1.90
N TYR A 303 6.09 -5.09 0.96
CA TYR A 303 5.23 -4.59 -0.09
C TYR A 303 5.45 -5.32 -1.42
N CYS A 304 4.35 -5.59 -2.12
CA CYS A 304 4.40 -6.19 -3.44
C CYS A 304 5.02 -5.22 -4.47
N PRO A 305 6.09 -5.59 -5.18
CA PRO A 305 6.78 -4.70 -6.12
C PRO A 305 6.09 -4.60 -7.49
N ASP A 306 5.06 -5.42 -7.74
CA ASP A 306 4.48 -5.66 -9.05
C ASP A 306 2.95 -5.45 -9.09
N THR A 307 2.41 -4.65 -8.16
CA THR A 307 0.98 -4.34 -8.07
C THR A 307 0.69 -2.88 -8.38
N ALA A 308 -0.46 -2.59 -9.01
CA ALA A 308 -0.92 -1.24 -9.42
C ALA A 308 -0.93 -0.19 -8.29
N SER A 309 -1.01 -0.66 -7.05
CA SER A 309 -0.95 0.13 -5.83
C SER A 309 -0.38 -0.71 -4.69
N MET A 310 -0.29 -0.12 -3.51
CA MET A 310 0.27 -0.75 -2.31
C MET A 310 -0.51 -2.01 -1.92
N ALA A 311 0.21 -3.12 -1.77
CA ALA A 311 -0.30 -4.39 -1.26
C ALA A 311 0.77 -5.07 -0.42
N GLY A 312 0.35 -5.75 0.65
CA GLY A 312 1.27 -6.53 1.50
C GLY A 312 1.59 -7.89 0.88
N CYS A 313 2.86 -8.23 0.76
CA CYS A 313 3.43 -9.47 0.26
C CYS A 313 4.19 -10.19 1.38
N LEU A 314 3.45 -10.75 2.34
CA LEU A 314 3.93 -11.47 3.53
C LEU A 314 2.75 -12.24 4.15
N LEU A 315 3.02 -13.14 5.09
CA LEU A 315 1.98 -13.84 5.85
C LEU A 315 1.02 -12.83 6.51
N GLY A 316 -0.26 -12.85 6.15
CA GLY A 316 -1.29 -11.89 6.57
C GLY A 316 -1.60 -10.80 5.54
N GLY A 317 -0.75 -10.65 4.51
CA GLY A 317 -0.90 -9.68 3.43
C GLY A 317 -1.17 -8.27 3.94
N GLY A 318 -2.22 -7.64 3.40
CA GLY A 318 -2.63 -6.29 3.80
C GLY A 318 -2.91 -6.11 5.29
N THR A 319 -3.26 -7.16 6.04
CA THR A 319 -3.54 -7.02 7.49
C THR A 319 -2.29 -6.72 8.31
N MET A 320 -1.09 -7.02 7.81
CA MET A 320 0.17 -6.74 8.50
C MET A 320 0.71 -5.35 8.21
N VAL A 321 0.30 -4.74 7.09
CA VAL A 321 0.80 -3.44 6.62
C VAL A 321 -0.25 -2.33 6.68
N ASN A 322 -1.44 -2.61 7.24
CA ASN A 322 -2.50 -1.62 7.40
C ASN A 322 -2.48 -0.93 8.78
N ALA A 323 -3.31 0.11 8.90
CA ALA A 323 -3.47 0.90 10.12
C ALA A 323 -4.46 0.31 11.15
N LEU A 324 -4.72 -1.01 11.10
CA LEU A 324 -5.54 -1.81 12.02
C LEU A 324 -7.04 -1.51 12.08
N MET A 325 -7.60 -0.62 11.26
CA MET A 325 -9.04 -0.29 11.33
C MET A 325 -9.95 -1.51 11.15
N PHE A 326 -10.68 -1.90 12.20
CA PHE A 326 -11.59 -3.05 12.23
C PHE A 326 -13.05 -2.60 12.29
N VAL A 327 -13.46 -1.88 11.26
CA VAL A 327 -14.85 -1.40 11.15
C VAL A 327 -15.74 -2.57 10.76
N ARG A 328 -16.51 -3.10 11.71
CA ARG A 328 -17.47 -4.17 11.44
C ARG A 328 -18.52 -3.67 10.42
N PRO A 329 -18.80 -4.41 9.34
CA PRO A 329 -19.76 -4.00 8.32
C PRO A 329 -21.15 -3.78 8.91
N GLN A 330 -21.86 -2.84 8.31
CA GLN A 330 -23.29 -2.69 8.53
C GLN A 330 -24.03 -3.82 7.82
N LYS A 331 -25.30 -4.05 8.18
CA LYS A 331 -26.17 -4.95 7.42
C LYS A 331 -26.29 -4.52 5.95
N VAL A 332 -26.43 -3.21 5.71
CA VAL A 332 -26.59 -2.64 4.35
C VAL A 332 -25.40 -2.92 3.43
N ASP A 333 -24.19 -3.08 3.97
CA ASP A 333 -23.00 -3.42 3.18
C ASP A 333 -23.13 -4.78 2.46
N PHE A 334 -23.93 -5.69 3.03
CA PHE A 334 -24.31 -6.96 2.41
C PHE A 334 -25.70 -6.89 1.76
N ASP A 335 -26.65 -6.16 2.35
CA ASP A 335 -28.03 -6.18 1.86
C ASP A 335 -28.23 -5.42 0.53
N ASP A 336 -27.36 -4.44 0.21
CA ASP A 336 -27.45 -3.65 -1.02
C ASP A 336 -27.03 -4.45 -2.27
N LYS A 337 -25.73 -4.50 -2.59
CA LYS A 337 -25.23 -5.01 -3.89
C LYS A 337 -24.81 -6.47 -3.93
N TRP A 338 -24.74 -7.17 -2.79
CA TRP A 338 -24.42 -8.60 -2.82
C TRP A 338 -25.57 -9.43 -3.38
N PRO A 339 -25.29 -10.54 -4.07
CA PRO A 339 -26.33 -11.39 -4.63
C PRO A 339 -27.08 -12.18 -3.55
N THR A 340 -28.14 -12.88 -3.97
CA THR A 340 -28.88 -13.81 -3.12
C THR A 340 -27.95 -14.87 -2.53
N GLY A 341 -28.10 -15.18 -1.23
CA GLY A 341 -27.22 -16.09 -0.50
C GLY A 341 -25.98 -15.43 0.12
N TRP A 342 -25.85 -14.11 -0.04
CA TRP A 342 -24.80 -13.27 0.56
C TRP A 342 -25.36 -12.04 1.29
N LYS A 343 -26.68 -11.98 1.49
CA LYS A 343 -27.32 -10.90 2.26
C LYS A 343 -26.92 -11.04 3.73
N TRP A 344 -27.16 -10.01 4.56
CA TRP A 344 -26.76 -10.05 5.96
C TRP A 344 -27.32 -11.28 6.70
N THR A 345 -28.55 -11.67 6.40
CA THR A 345 -29.17 -12.87 6.97
C THR A 345 -28.39 -14.14 6.66
N ASP A 346 -27.73 -14.21 5.51
CA ASP A 346 -26.95 -15.36 5.07
C ASP A 346 -25.54 -15.38 5.72
N VAL A 347 -24.92 -14.20 5.88
CA VAL A 347 -23.54 -14.08 6.37
C VAL A 347 -23.42 -13.83 7.88
N SER A 348 -24.51 -13.50 8.57
CA SER A 348 -24.49 -13.13 9.99
C SER A 348 -23.84 -14.19 10.90
N ALA A 349 -24.15 -15.47 10.69
CA ALA A 349 -23.52 -16.56 11.44
C ALA A 349 -22.01 -16.68 11.15
N SER A 350 -21.58 -16.32 9.95
CA SER A 350 -20.16 -16.25 9.56
C SER A 350 -19.46 -15.07 10.23
N ALA A 351 -20.16 -13.94 10.36
CA ALA A 351 -19.68 -12.79 11.11
C ALA A 351 -19.53 -13.12 12.61
N ASP A 352 -20.49 -13.82 13.22
CA ASP A 352 -20.43 -14.23 14.63
C ASP A 352 -19.21 -15.11 14.91
N ARG A 353 -18.94 -16.12 14.07
CA ARG A 353 -17.73 -16.97 14.19
C ARG A 353 -16.43 -16.19 14.07
N LEU A 354 -16.39 -15.22 13.14
CA LEU A 354 -15.24 -14.33 13.01
C LEU A 354 -15.03 -13.52 14.29
N TYR A 355 -16.08 -12.85 14.79
CA TYR A 355 -15.95 -11.95 15.93
C TYR A 355 -15.70 -12.67 17.25
N GLU A 356 -16.08 -13.95 17.35
CA GLU A 356 -15.69 -14.80 18.48
C GLU A 356 -14.17 -15.01 18.53
N ARG A 357 -13.54 -15.25 17.37
CA ARG A 357 -12.09 -15.48 17.27
C ARG A 357 -11.27 -14.19 17.18
N ASN A 358 -11.85 -13.14 16.58
CA ASN A 358 -11.21 -11.87 16.27
C ASN A 358 -12.16 -10.71 16.59
N PRO A 359 -12.34 -10.35 17.89
CA PRO A 359 -13.38 -9.42 18.30
C PRO A 359 -13.09 -7.96 17.90
N GLY A 360 -11.82 -7.58 17.79
CA GLY A 360 -11.40 -6.18 17.75
C GLY A 360 -11.71 -5.44 19.05
N THR A 361 -11.29 -4.18 19.14
CA THR A 361 -11.47 -3.36 20.34
C THR A 361 -11.47 -1.88 20.01
N THR A 362 -12.22 -1.09 20.80
CA THR A 362 -12.10 0.38 20.81
C THR A 362 -11.20 0.87 21.95
N ASN A 363 -10.67 -0.02 22.79
CA ASN A 363 -9.74 0.30 23.88
C ASN A 363 -8.73 -0.86 24.07
N PRO A 364 -7.54 -0.79 23.44
CA PRO A 364 -6.60 -1.92 23.42
C PRO A 364 -5.70 -2.03 24.67
N THR A 365 -5.72 -1.04 25.55
CA THR A 365 -4.85 -0.98 26.73
C THR A 365 -5.40 -1.79 27.91
N ALA A 366 -4.56 -2.60 28.54
CA ALA A 366 -4.96 -3.40 29.70
C ALA A 366 -5.35 -2.54 30.91
N ASN A 367 -4.76 -1.35 31.06
CA ASN A 367 -5.07 -0.42 32.15
C ASN A 367 -6.31 0.46 31.90
N SER A 368 -7.01 0.28 30.78
CA SER A 368 -8.19 1.05 30.36
C SER A 368 -7.98 2.55 30.11
N GLN A 369 -6.77 3.09 30.26
CA GLN A 369 -6.45 4.49 29.98
C GLN A 369 -6.21 4.75 28.49
N ARG A 370 -6.69 5.89 27.99
CA ARG A 370 -6.42 6.30 26.61
C ARG A 370 -5.25 7.27 26.54
N TYR A 371 -4.42 7.12 25.53
CA TYR A 371 -3.22 7.95 25.33
C TYR A 371 -3.39 8.85 24.10
N ASP A 372 -2.68 9.99 24.10
CA ASP A 372 -2.66 10.96 23.01
C ASP A 372 -4.06 11.44 22.56
N GLN A 373 -4.80 12.02 23.50
CA GLN A 373 -6.24 12.31 23.33
C GLN A 373 -6.56 13.68 22.72
N SER A 374 -5.58 14.45 22.24
CA SER A 374 -5.80 15.79 21.68
C SER A 374 -6.85 15.80 20.56
N ALA A 375 -6.64 14.99 19.53
CA ALA A 375 -7.58 14.86 18.42
C ALA A 375 -8.95 14.33 18.86
N TRP A 376 -9.00 13.42 19.84
CA TRP A 376 -10.27 12.97 20.42
C TRP A 376 -11.01 14.14 21.07
N ASN A 377 -10.36 14.88 21.97
CA ASN A 377 -10.97 15.96 22.73
C ASN A 377 -11.51 17.07 21.81
N VAL A 378 -10.73 17.44 20.78
CA VAL A 378 -11.11 18.48 19.82
C VAL A 378 -12.27 18.01 18.95
N PHE A 379 -12.17 16.84 18.30
CA PHE A 379 -13.19 16.40 17.35
C PHE A 379 -14.47 15.88 18.00
N SER A 380 -14.41 15.22 19.16
CA SER A 380 -15.63 14.84 19.89
C SER A 380 -16.42 16.08 20.32
N SER A 381 -15.74 17.12 20.81
CA SER A 381 -16.37 18.41 21.15
C SER A 381 -16.92 19.11 19.91
N PHE A 382 -16.18 19.13 18.80
CA PHE A 382 -16.60 19.75 17.55
C PHE A 382 -17.84 19.05 16.97
N LEU A 383 -17.80 17.73 16.82
CA LEU A 383 -18.89 16.93 16.27
C LEU A 383 -20.11 16.93 17.20
N GLY A 384 -19.90 16.84 18.52
CA GLY A 384 -20.96 16.99 19.52
C GLY A 384 -21.64 18.37 19.44
N GLY A 385 -20.88 19.44 19.22
CA GLY A 385 -21.41 20.78 18.96
C GLY A 385 -22.23 20.89 17.67
N LEU A 386 -21.99 20.02 16.69
CA LEU A 386 -22.81 19.85 15.49
C LEU A 386 -24.02 18.92 15.68
N GLY A 387 -24.21 18.37 16.89
CA GLY A 387 -25.31 17.47 17.23
C GLY A 387 -25.06 15.99 16.89
N TRP A 388 -23.81 15.59 16.65
CA TRP A 388 -23.45 14.19 16.40
C TRP A 388 -23.39 13.40 17.71
N SER A 389 -23.65 12.09 17.64
CA SER A 389 -23.68 11.21 18.81
C SER A 389 -22.42 10.34 18.92
N GLU A 390 -21.94 10.13 20.14
CA GLU A 390 -20.91 9.12 20.41
C GLU A 390 -21.53 7.71 20.42
N VAL A 391 -20.87 6.77 19.77
CA VAL A 391 -21.22 5.34 19.77
C VAL A 391 -19.96 4.48 20.00
N ASP A 392 -20.16 3.23 20.39
CA ASP A 392 -19.10 2.22 20.32
C ASP A 392 -19.18 1.53 18.95
N ALA A 393 -18.26 1.84 18.03
CA ALA A 393 -18.32 1.33 16.66
C ALA A 393 -18.23 -0.21 16.54
N ILE A 394 -17.71 -0.90 17.55
CA ILE A 394 -17.68 -2.37 17.60
C ILE A 394 -19.04 -2.94 18.03
N LYS A 395 -19.70 -2.30 19.01
CA LYS A 395 -21.01 -2.75 19.54
C LYS A 395 -22.20 -2.29 18.71
N SER A 396 -22.09 -1.14 18.06
CA SER A 396 -23.13 -0.51 17.22
C SER A 396 -22.69 -0.44 15.75
N PRO A 397 -22.44 -1.58 15.07
CA PRO A 397 -21.95 -1.58 13.70
C PRO A 397 -22.94 -0.91 12.73
N ASN A 398 -24.24 -0.98 12.99
CA ASN A 398 -25.27 -0.40 12.12
C ASN A 398 -25.46 1.13 12.28
N GLU A 399 -24.91 1.74 13.32
CA GLU A 399 -24.98 3.19 13.50
C GLU A 399 -23.81 3.85 12.76
N LYS A 400 -24.11 4.52 11.63
CA LYS A 400 -23.12 5.21 10.77
C LYS A 400 -23.60 6.55 10.19
N THR A 401 -24.63 7.16 10.78
CA THR A 401 -25.15 8.46 10.33
C THR A 401 -25.02 9.48 11.46
N GLN A 402 -24.17 10.50 11.26
CA GLN A 402 -23.88 11.56 12.24
C GLN A 402 -23.44 11.01 13.61
N VAL A 403 -22.53 10.04 13.57
CA VAL A 403 -21.95 9.42 14.77
C VAL A 403 -20.44 9.47 14.78
N TYR A 404 -19.83 9.48 15.95
CA TYR A 404 -18.39 9.31 16.16
C TYR A 404 -18.10 8.26 17.22
N SER A 405 -16.90 7.70 17.19
CA SER A 405 -16.45 6.63 18.09
C SER A 405 -14.94 6.76 18.29
N HIS A 406 -14.45 6.24 19.40
CA HIS A 406 -13.05 5.84 19.46
C HIS A 406 -12.75 4.83 18.34
N PRO A 407 -11.53 4.81 17.79
CA PRO A 407 -11.22 3.99 16.63
C PRO A 407 -11.43 2.48 16.94
N PRO A 408 -12.18 1.75 16.11
CA PRO A 408 -12.25 0.31 16.21
C PRO A 408 -10.99 -0.30 15.58
N TRP A 409 -10.18 -0.98 16.39
CA TRP A 409 -8.93 -1.60 15.94
C TRP A 409 -8.95 -3.12 16.00
N ASP A 410 -8.19 -3.73 15.10
CA ASP A 410 -7.89 -5.16 15.07
C ASP A 410 -6.68 -5.46 15.99
N ILE A 411 -6.88 -5.26 17.28
CA ILE A 411 -5.86 -5.41 18.32
C ILE A 411 -6.38 -6.37 19.39
N GLN A 412 -5.50 -7.26 19.84
CA GLN A 412 -5.78 -8.21 20.91
C GLN A 412 -4.52 -8.40 21.76
N ASP A 413 -4.67 -8.36 23.08
CA ASP A 413 -3.57 -8.49 24.06
C ASP A 413 -2.41 -7.51 23.82
N GLY A 414 -2.74 -6.27 23.46
CA GLY A 414 -1.76 -5.20 23.19
C GLY A 414 -0.97 -5.33 21.86
N LEU A 415 -1.26 -6.35 21.03
CA LEU A 415 -0.59 -6.60 19.77
C LEU A 415 -1.57 -6.57 18.60
N ARG A 416 -1.06 -6.35 17.38
CA ARG A 416 -1.82 -6.55 16.14
C ARG A 416 -2.45 -7.95 16.13
N ALA A 417 -3.73 -8.01 15.78
CA ALA A 417 -4.48 -9.26 15.71
C ALA A 417 -4.73 -9.69 14.25
N GLY A 418 -5.97 -9.99 13.90
CA GLY A 418 -6.34 -10.51 12.59
C GLY A 418 -5.98 -11.99 12.38
N PRO A 419 -6.17 -12.52 11.16
CA PRO A 419 -6.09 -13.96 10.91
C PRO A 419 -4.73 -14.60 11.20
N VAL A 420 -3.63 -13.85 11.17
CA VAL A 420 -2.30 -14.35 11.57
C VAL A 420 -2.27 -14.74 13.05
N LYS A 421 -2.99 -14.00 13.90
CA LYS A 421 -3.09 -14.29 15.33
C LYS A 421 -4.24 -15.25 15.67
N SER A 422 -5.36 -15.17 14.96
CA SER A 422 -6.60 -15.88 15.33
C SER A 422 -6.87 -17.19 14.58
N TYR A 423 -6.46 -17.32 13.31
CA TYR A 423 -6.76 -18.49 12.46
C TYR A 423 -5.52 -19.30 12.11
N TYR A 424 -4.42 -18.64 11.73
CA TYR A 424 -3.20 -19.30 11.29
C TYR A 424 -2.62 -20.31 12.31
N PRO A 425 -2.58 -20.02 13.63
CA PRO A 425 -2.09 -21.00 14.61
C PRO A 425 -2.95 -22.28 14.64
N LEU A 426 -4.28 -22.15 14.50
CA LEU A 426 -5.20 -23.28 14.45
C LEU A 426 -4.96 -24.13 13.19
N ALA A 427 -4.71 -23.48 12.04
CA ALA A 427 -4.33 -24.17 10.82
C ALA A 427 -3.02 -24.97 11.00
N THR A 428 -1.98 -24.35 11.54
CA THR A 428 -0.66 -24.99 11.72
C THR A 428 -0.65 -26.14 12.74
N ALA A 429 -1.64 -26.18 13.64
CA ALA A 429 -1.80 -27.30 14.57
C ALA A 429 -2.34 -28.57 13.89
N MET A 430 -2.91 -28.47 12.68
CA MET A 430 -3.48 -29.58 11.94
C MET A 430 -2.44 -30.26 11.03
N THR A 431 -2.31 -31.59 11.12
CA THR A 431 -1.30 -32.35 10.36
C THR A 431 -1.55 -32.40 8.85
N ASN A 432 -2.78 -32.11 8.43
CA ASN A 432 -3.22 -32.06 7.03
C ASN A 432 -3.07 -30.67 6.40
N PHE A 433 -2.56 -29.67 7.13
CA PHE A 433 -2.27 -28.34 6.61
C PHE A 433 -0.76 -28.13 6.41
N LYS A 434 -0.39 -27.47 5.31
CA LYS A 434 0.97 -26.99 5.05
C LYS A 434 0.94 -25.56 4.51
N ALA A 435 1.94 -24.78 4.88
CA ALA A 435 2.20 -23.46 4.31
C ALA A 435 3.57 -23.44 3.64
N GLN A 436 3.69 -22.76 2.50
CA GLN A 436 4.96 -22.52 1.81
C GLN A 436 5.12 -21.04 1.50
N PHE A 437 6.20 -20.44 2.01
CA PHE A 437 6.54 -19.02 1.88
C PHE A 437 7.53 -18.78 0.75
N ASN A 438 7.76 -17.52 0.39
CA ASN A 438 8.66 -17.12 -0.71
C ASN A 438 8.31 -17.84 -2.03
N THR A 439 7.02 -18.09 -2.26
CA THR A 439 6.50 -18.92 -3.35
C THR A 439 5.32 -18.21 -4.02
N MET A 440 5.60 -17.56 -5.14
CA MET A 440 4.61 -16.83 -5.93
C MET A 440 3.85 -17.78 -6.85
N VAL A 441 2.52 -17.76 -6.80
CA VAL A 441 1.69 -18.46 -7.81
C VAL A 441 1.69 -17.65 -9.10
N VAL A 442 2.18 -18.25 -10.19
CA VAL A 442 2.27 -17.63 -11.51
C VAL A 442 0.95 -17.79 -12.27
N ARG A 443 0.42 -19.01 -12.30
CA ARG A 443 -0.85 -19.37 -12.95
C ARG A 443 -1.39 -20.70 -12.41
N GLY A 444 -2.65 -20.98 -12.67
CA GLY A 444 -3.19 -22.34 -12.55
C GLY A 444 -2.93 -23.15 -13.82
N ILE A 445 -2.62 -24.44 -13.65
CA ILE A 445 -2.48 -25.40 -14.75
C ILE A 445 -3.85 -26.00 -15.01
N ARG A 446 -4.35 -25.87 -16.25
CA ARG A 446 -5.66 -26.36 -16.64
C ARG A 446 -5.66 -27.05 -17.99
N SER A 447 -6.66 -27.90 -18.18
CA SER A 447 -7.03 -28.51 -19.45
C SER A 447 -8.55 -28.45 -19.62
N THR A 448 -9.00 -28.26 -20.85
CA THR A 448 -10.43 -28.36 -21.19
C THR A 448 -10.80 -29.84 -21.27
N SER A 449 -11.58 -30.34 -20.30
CA SER A 449 -11.93 -31.77 -20.21
C SER A 449 -13.08 -32.14 -21.14
N ASN A 450 -14.08 -31.27 -21.24
CA ASN A 450 -15.26 -31.35 -22.11
C ASN A 450 -15.50 -29.95 -22.70
N SER A 451 -16.05 -29.82 -23.91
CA SER A 451 -16.11 -28.57 -24.72
C SER A 451 -16.77 -27.33 -24.08
N THR A 452 -17.11 -27.34 -22.80
CA THR A 452 -17.82 -26.29 -22.05
C THR A 452 -17.18 -25.90 -20.71
N SER A 453 -16.20 -26.64 -20.17
CA SER A 453 -15.61 -26.32 -18.86
C SER A 453 -14.14 -26.73 -18.74
N SER A 454 -13.37 -25.91 -18.02
CA SER A 454 -11.96 -26.17 -17.70
C SER A 454 -11.77 -26.76 -16.31
N THR A 455 -10.92 -27.77 -16.22
CA THR A 455 -10.51 -28.39 -14.95
C THR A 455 -9.04 -28.03 -14.67
N PHE A 456 -8.77 -27.54 -13.46
CA PHE A 456 -7.41 -27.27 -12.99
C PHE A 456 -6.79 -28.53 -12.37
N SER A 457 -5.56 -28.85 -12.79
CA SER A 457 -4.78 -29.98 -12.27
C SER A 457 -3.74 -29.55 -11.24
N GLY A 458 -3.49 -28.25 -11.08
CA GLY A 458 -2.47 -27.72 -10.17
C GLY A 458 -2.18 -26.24 -10.39
N VAL A 459 -1.04 -25.80 -9.87
CA VAL A 459 -0.51 -24.44 -10.05
C VAL A 459 0.96 -24.47 -10.47
N GLU A 460 1.36 -23.50 -11.29
CA GLU A 460 2.76 -23.17 -11.50
C GLU A 460 3.15 -22.10 -10.49
N VAL A 461 4.22 -22.37 -9.74
CA VAL A 461 4.78 -21.46 -8.75
C VAL A 461 6.19 -21.05 -9.14
N GLU A 462 6.62 -19.88 -8.69
CA GLU A 462 7.97 -19.36 -8.81
C GLU A 462 8.51 -19.04 -7.43
N ASN A 463 9.68 -19.56 -7.08
CA ASN A 463 10.36 -19.20 -5.85
C ASN A 463 10.86 -17.75 -5.95
N SER A 464 10.40 -16.89 -5.05
CA SER A 464 10.60 -15.44 -5.16
C SER A 464 12.06 -15.01 -5.02
N SER A 465 12.93 -15.83 -4.43
CA SER A 465 14.36 -15.52 -4.27
C SER A 465 15.22 -16.05 -5.43
N SER A 466 14.87 -17.20 -6.00
CA SER A 466 15.69 -17.88 -7.02
C SER A 466 15.12 -17.78 -8.45
N GLY A 467 13.86 -17.38 -8.60
CA GLY A 467 13.15 -17.38 -9.89
C GLY A 467 12.85 -18.78 -10.44
N VAL A 468 13.15 -19.85 -9.69
CA VAL A 468 12.94 -21.23 -10.13
C VAL A 468 11.45 -21.56 -10.12
N ARG A 469 10.95 -22.13 -11.22
CA ARG A 469 9.55 -22.55 -11.35
C ARG A 469 9.32 -24.04 -11.08
N GLN A 470 8.17 -24.34 -10.49
CA GLN A 470 7.71 -25.71 -10.19
C GLN A 470 6.19 -25.81 -10.38
N ILE A 471 5.69 -26.98 -10.77
CA ILE A 471 4.26 -27.32 -10.77
C ILE A 471 3.91 -28.08 -9.48
N ILE A 472 2.85 -27.67 -8.79
CA ILE A 472 2.27 -28.39 -7.64
C ILE A 472 0.86 -28.85 -8.04
N ASN A 473 0.62 -30.16 -7.94
CA ASN A 473 -0.62 -30.76 -8.42
C ASN A 473 -1.70 -30.81 -7.35
N LEU A 474 -2.95 -30.73 -7.80
CA LEU A 474 -4.13 -31.10 -7.02
C LEU A 474 -4.35 -32.62 -7.06
N ASN A 475 -5.00 -33.15 -6.04
CA ASN A 475 -5.61 -34.47 -6.09
C ASN A 475 -6.75 -34.48 -7.11
N THR A 476 -7.14 -35.67 -7.58
CA THR A 476 -8.36 -35.83 -8.39
C THR A 476 -9.57 -35.27 -7.65
N GLY A 477 -10.29 -34.32 -8.25
CA GLY A 477 -11.42 -33.62 -7.62
C GLY A 477 -11.02 -32.49 -6.65
N GLY A 478 -9.71 -32.21 -6.53
CA GLY A 478 -9.17 -31.11 -5.75
C GLY A 478 -9.57 -29.74 -6.32
N LYS A 479 -9.45 -28.70 -5.50
CA LYS A 479 -9.91 -27.34 -5.80
C LYS A 479 -8.78 -26.33 -5.62
N LEU A 480 -8.68 -25.40 -6.55
CA LEU A 480 -7.77 -24.24 -6.46
C LEU A 480 -8.56 -23.03 -5.96
N ILE A 481 -8.07 -22.38 -4.91
CA ILE A 481 -8.62 -21.13 -4.39
C ILE A 481 -7.60 -20.02 -4.61
N LEU A 482 -7.99 -18.97 -5.32
CA LEU A 482 -7.20 -17.75 -5.45
C LEU A 482 -7.60 -16.78 -4.32
N ALA A 483 -6.62 -16.37 -3.53
CA ALA A 483 -6.76 -15.43 -2.42
C ALA A 483 -5.62 -14.39 -2.45
N GLY A 484 -5.16 -14.03 -3.65
CA GLY A 484 -4.05 -13.10 -3.88
C GLY A 484 -4.42 -11.63 -3.71
N GLY A 485 -5.69 -11.33 -3.43
CA GLY A 485 -6.21 -9.97 -3.27
C GLY A 485 -6.57 -9.31 -4.60
N ALA A 486 -7.31 -8.20 -4.51
CA ALA A 486 -7.84 -7.47 -5.66
C ALA A 486 -6.78 -7.00 -6.67
N MET A 487 -5.52 -6.90 -6.24
CA MET A 487 -4.39 -6.46 -7.06
C MET A 487 -3.61 -7.57 -7.75
N SER A 488 -3.68 -8.83 -7.27
CA SER A 488 -2.86 -9.93 -7.80
C SER A 488 -3.69 -11.08 -8.36
N THR A 489 -4.87 -11.36 -7.80
CA THR A 489 -5.78 -12.40 -8.30
C THR A 489 -6.13 -12.23 -9.78
N PRO A 490 -6.45 -11.00 -10.28
CA PRO A 490 -6.69 -10.79 -11.71
C PRO A 490 -5.53 -11.23 -12.60
N ARG A 491 -4.28 -10.97 -12.19
CA ARG A 491 -3.09 -11.42 -12.92
C ARG A 491 -3.00 -12.95 -12.99
N ILE A 492 -3.26 -13.65 -11.89
CA ILE A 492 -3.20 -15.13 -11.88
C ILE A 492 -4.25 -15.70 -12.86
N LEU A 493 -5.45 -15.11 -12.91
CA LEU A 493 -6.50 -15.48 -13.86
C LEU A 493 -6.06 -15.22 -15.31
N ILE A 494 -5.54 -14.02 -15.60
CA ILE A 494 -5.09 -13.65 -16.95
C ILE A 494 -3.95 -14.57 -17.41
N ASN A 495 -2.96 -14.83 -16.55
CA ASN A 495 -1.87 -15.78 -16.79
C ASN A 495 -2.37 -17.23 -17.01
N SER A 496 -3.59 -17.54 -16.56
CA SER A 496 -4.27 -18.83 -16.77
C SER A 496 -5.19 -18.82 -18.00
N GLY A 497 -5.14 -17.77 -18.84
CA GLY A 497 -6.00 -17.60 -20.01
C GLY A 497 -7.46 -17.35 -19.65
N ILE A 498 -7.72 -16.63 -18.55
CA ILE A 498 -9.06 -16.24 -18.08
C ILE A 498 -9.09 -14.72 -17.90
N GLY A 499 -9.91 -14.03 -18.67
CA GLY A 499 -10.01 -12.57 -18.65
C GLY A 499 -10.23 -11.97 -20.04
N PRO A 500 -10.18 -10.63 -20.16
CA PRO A 500 -10.30 -9.95 -21.45
C PRO A 500 -9.20 -10.38 -22.42
N ALA A 501 -9.55 -10.64 -23.67
CA ALA A 501 -8.63 -11.17 -24.68
C ALA A 501 -7.42 -10.26 -24.95
N ASP A 502 -7.58 -8.94 -24.84
CA ASP A 502 -6.49 -7.97 -24.94
C ASP A 502 -5.47 -8.16 -23.81
N GLN A 503 -5.93 -8.35 -22.56
CA GLN A 503 -5.05 -8.58 -21.40
C GLN A 503 -4.30 -9.92 -21.52
N ILE A 504 -4.99 -10.97 -21.97
CA ILE A 504 -4.38 -12.28 -22.24
C ILE A 504 -3.31 -12.16 -23.33
N ASN A 505 -3.57 -11.38 -24.39
CA ASN A 505 -2.60 -11.11 -25.43
C ASN A 505 -1.39 -10.30 -24.96
N ILE A 506 -1.55 -9.38 -24.01
CA ILE A 506 -0.42 -8.65 -23.39
C ILE A 506 0.51 -9.64 -22.69
N VAL A 507 -0.02 -10.59 -21.93
CA VAL A 507 0.79 -11.62 -21.27
C VAL A 507 1.43 -12.57 -22.28
N LYS A 508 0.66 -13.05 -23.27
CA LYS A 508 1.14 -13.95 -24.34
C LYS A 508 2.35 -13.40 -25.09
N ASN A 509 2.36 -12.08 -25.34
CA ASN A 509 3.41 -11.38 -26.07
C ASN A 509 4.42 -10.69 -25.13
N GLY A 510 4.27 -10.86 -23.82
CA GLY A 510 5.04 -10.18 -22.79
C GLY A 510 6.36 -10.87 -22.44
N SER A 511 7.08 -10.30 -21.49
CA SER A 511 8.36 -10.79 -20.95
C SER A 511 8.19 -11.57 -19.64
N SER A 512 6.96 -11.86 -19.21
CA SER A 512 6.69 -12.65 -18.00
C SER A 512 6.94 -14.16 -18.18
N CYS A 513 7.23 -14.61 -19.41
CA CYS A 513 7.50 -16.01 -19.77
C CYS A 513 6.43 -16.98 -19.25
N VAL A 514 5.16 -16.59 -19.33
CA VAL A 514 4.02 -17.44 -18.97
C VAL A 514 3.61 -18.26 -20.19
N THR A 515 3.51 -19.58 -20.02
CA THR A 515 2.92 -20.43 -21.06
C THR A 515 1.40 -20.33 -21.02
N MET A 516 0.82 -19.72 -22.05
CA MET A 516 -0.64 -19.54 -22.15
C MET A 516 -1.33 -20.83 -22.63
N PRO A 517 -2.57 -21.10 -22.18
CA PRO A 517 -3.43 -22.08 -22.84
C PRO A 517 -3.64 -21.73 -24.31
N VAL A 518 -3.99 -22.73 -25.12
CA VAL A 518 -4.36 -22.48 -26.52
C VAL A 518 -5.55 -21.53 -26.59
N GLU A 519 -5.59 -20.71 -27.63
CA GLU A 519 -6.55 -19.60 -27.73
C GLU A 519 -8.02 -20.06 -27.73
N SER A 520 -8.29 -21.25 -28.28
CA SER A 520 -9.62 -21.88 -28.23
C SER A 520 -10.09 -22.23 -26.82
N ASP A 521 -9.18 -22.31 -25.85
CA ASP A 521 -9.49 -22.62 -24.45
C ASP A 521 -9.63 -21.34 -23.60
N TRP A 522 -9.42 -20.14 -24.14
CA TRP A 522 -9.51 -18.90 -23.36
C TRP A 522 -10.93 -18.67 -22.86
N ILE A 523 -11.05 -18.24 -21.60
CA ILE A 523 -12.33 -17.93 -20.97
C ILE A 523 -12.45 -16.41 -20.86
N ASN A 524 -13.36 -15.82 -21.65
CA ASN A 524 -13.57 -14.38 -21.64
C ASN A 524 -14.48 -13.97 -20.49
N LEU A 525 -13.90 -13.39 -19.44
CA LEU A 525 -14.58 -12.84 -18.27
C LEU A 525 -14.14 -11.40 -18.01
N PRO A 526 -14.94 -10.56 -17.32
CA PRO A 526 -14.61 -9.17 -17.05
C PRO A 526 -13.54 -8.99 -15.94
N VAL A 527 -12.52 -9.84 -15.91
CA VAL A 527 -11.40 -9.77 -14.96
C VAL A 527 -10.73 -8.40 -15.04
N GLY A 528 -10.49 -7.80 -13.88
CA GLY A 528 -9.90 -6.46 -13.74
C GLY A 528 -10.89 -5.30 -13.82
N LYS A 529 -12.10 -5.51 -14.36
CA LYS A 529 -13.13 -4.46 -14.44
C LYS A 529 -13.78 -4.23 -13.08
N ASN A 530 -14.53 -3.12 -12.96
CA ASN A 530 -15.24 -2.73 -11.72
C ASN A 530 -14.30 -2.55 -10.52
N LEU A 531 -13.04 -2.16 -10.76
CA LEU A 531 -12.10 -1.82 -9.68
C LEU A 531 -12.68 -0.63 -8.90
N LYS A 532 -12.77 -0.76 -7.57
CA LYS A 532 -13.22 0.29 -6.67
C LYS A 532 -12.21 0.49 -5.56
N ASP A 533 -12.10 1.72 -5.06
CA ASP A 533 -11.31 2.08 -3.88
C ASP A 533 -11.87 3.36 -3.26
N HIS A 534 -11.62 3.57 -1.97
CA HIS A 534 -11.99 4.80 -1.28
C HIS A 534 -11.05 5.94 -1.72
N PRO A 535 -11.55 7.04 -2.33
CA PRO A 535 -10.78 8.27 -2.41
C PRO A 535 -10.76 8.94 -1.03
N ILE A 536 -9.56 9.28 -0.55
CA ILE A 536 -9.36 9.93 0.75
C ILE A 536 -8.90 11.37 0.55
N PHE A 537 -9.65 12.33 1.08
CA PHE A 537 -9.28 13.73 1.16
C PHE A 537 -8.78 14.08 2.56
N THR A 538 -7.72 14.88 2.66
CA THR A 538 -7.22 15.37 3.94
C THR A 538 -7.71 16.79 4.19
N LEU A 539 -8.35 17.01 5.34
CA LEU A 539 -8.73 18.33 5.84
C LEU A 539 -7.91 18.61 7.11
N ALA A 540 -7.10 19.67 7.08
CA ALA A 540 -6.24 20.06 8.20
C ALA A 540 -6.81 21.29 8.93
N PHE A 541 -6.65 21.32 10.25
CA PHE A 541 -7.18 22.37 11.12
C PHE A 541 -6.17 22.76 12.20
N ASN A 542 -6.07 24.06 12.45
CA ASN A 542 -5.41 24.61 13.64
C ASN A 542 -6.39 24.61 14.81
N ILE A 543 -5.92 24.14 15.96
CA ILE A 543 -6.69 24.15 17.22
C ILE A 543 -6.68 25.57 17.79
N THR A 544 -7.84 26.05 18.25
CA THR A 544 -7.99 27.41 18.78
C THR A 544 -8.72 27.41 20.13
N GLY A 545 -8.78 28.59 20.77
CA GLY A 545 -9.50 28.75 22.04
C GLY A 545 -8.80 28.07 23.22
N SER A 546 -9.55 27.83 24.30
CA SER A 546 -8.97 27.31 25.55
C SER A 546 -8.39 25.90 25.42
N ILE A 547 -8.93 25.07 24.52
CA ILE A 547 -8.47 23.70 24.30
C ILE A 547 -7.06 23.64 23.67
N ALA A 548 -6.62 24.70 22.99
CA ALA A 548 -5.29 24.77 22.37
C ALA A 548 -4.14 24.65 23.39
N SER A 549 -4.35 25.13 24.62
CA SER A 549 -3.32 25.11 25.68
C SER A 549 -2.90 23.71 26.16
N ASN A 550 -3.69 22.68 25.83
CA ASN A 550 -3.41 21.28 26.21
C ASN A 550 -3.26 20.38 24.97
N ALA A 551 -3.06 20.97 23.79
CA ALA A 551 -3.05 20.25 22.53
C ALA A 551 -1.68 19.66 22.22
N THR A 552 -1.36 18.50 22.81
CA THR A 552 -0.12 17.79 22.53
C THR A 552 -0.23 16.94 21.27
N SER A 553 0.91 16.56 20.69
CA SER A 553 1.00 15.46 19.71
C SER A 553 2.14 14.54 20.12
N MET A 554 2.06 13.28 19.73
CA MET A 554 3.22 12.38 19.79
C MET A 554 4.06 12.54 18.52
N MET A 555 5.38 12.44 18.66
CA MET A 555 6.32 12.50 17.54
C MET A 555 6.55 11.11 16.94
N SER A 556 7.09 11.02 15.72
CA SER A 556 7.47 9.75 15.10
C SER A 556 8.44 8.93 15.98
N THR A 557 9.40 9.62 16.61
CA THR A 557 10.41 9.05 17.51
C THR A 557 9.81 8.39 18.74
N ASP A 558 8.65 8.81 19.22
CA ASP A 558 7.94 8.16 20.34
C ASP A 558 7.53 6.71 20.00
N PHE A 559 7.51 6.35 18.72
CA PHE A 559 7.12 5.03 18.23
C PHE A 559 8.31 4.23 17.66
N THR A 560 9.21 4.89 16.92
CA THR A 560 10.38 4.23 16.31
C THR A 560 11.51 4.01 17.32
N SER A 561 11.67 4.95 18.25
CA SER A 561 12.70 4.96 19.32
C SER A 561 12.06 5.31 20.67
N PRO A 562 11.08 4.52 21.15
CA PRO A 562 10.28 4.85 22.31
C PRO A 562 11.09 4.97 23.60
N SER A 563 10.68 5.89 24.47
CA SER A 563 11.24 6.00 25.82
C SER A 563 11.07 4.72 26.63
N THR A 564 11.94 4.50 27.62
CA THR A 564 11.84 3.35 28.55
C THR A 564 10.46 3.26 29.21
N ALA A 565 9.84 4.40 29.55
CA ALA A 565 8.50 4.43 30.13
C ALA A 565 7.42 3.86 29.18
N ASN A 566 7.49 4.19 27.89
CA ASN A 566 6.57 3.63 26.88
C ASN A 566 6.84 2.13 26.64
N VAL A 567 8.10 1.70 26.67
CA VAL A 567 8.48 0.29 26.57
C VAL A 567 7.96 -0.51 27.79
N ASP A 568 8.10 0.03 29.00
CA ASP A 568 7.60 -0.59 30.23
C ASP A 568 6.06 -0.70 30.24
N LEU A 569 5.36 0.30 29.70
CA LEU A 569 3.91 0.24 29.53
C LEU A 569 3.51 -0.80 28.48
N PHE A 570 4.23 -0.87 27.36
CA PHE A 570 3.98 -1.87 26.31
C PHE A 570 4.14 -3.30 26.85
N ALA A 571 5.15 -3.55 27.69
CA ALA A 571 5.32 -4.83 28.38
C ALA A 571 4.12 -5.21 29.28
N GLN A 572 3.35 -4.22 29.72
CA GLN A 572 2.11 -4.37 30.49
C GLN A 572 0.86 -4.31 29.59
N GLN A 573 1.01 -4.46 28.27
CA GLN A 573 -0.07 -4.35 27.28
C GLN A 573 -0.84 -3.02 27.39
N SER A 574 -0.12 -1.95 27.74
CA SER A 574 -0.69 -0.61 27.96
C SER A 574 0.18 0.44 27.27
N GLY A 575 -0.27 1.69 27.29
CA GLY A 575 0.51 2.81 26.75
C GLY A 575 0.21 3.12 25.28
N PRO A 576 0.93 4.09 24.70
CA PRO A 576 0.69 4.53 23.33
C PRO A 576 1.08 3.49 22.28
N LEU A 577 2.06 2.63 22.57
CA LEU A 577 2.56 1.63 21.61
C LEU A 577 1.54 0.52 21.27
N VAL A 578 0.55 0.30 22.15
CA VAL A 578 -0.54 -0.67 21.92
C VAL A 578 -1.72 -0.06 21.16
N GLN A 579 -1.62 1.19 20.69
CA GLN A 579 -2.63 1.86 19.87
C GLN A 579 -2.05 2.12 18.48
N SER A 580 -2.88 2.04 17.43
CA SER A 580 -2.53 2.68 16.15
C SER A 580 -2.64 4.21 16.28
N GLY A 581 -2.17 4.97 15.30
CA GLY A 581 -2.16 6.45 15.31
C GLY A 581 -3.49 7.19 15.19
N GLN A 582 -4.63 6.56 14.85
CA GLN A 582 -5.93 7.26 14.86
C GLN A 582 -6.40 7.56 16.30
N ARG A 583 -7.22 8.60 16.49
CA ARG A 583 -7.79 8.95 17.83
C ARG A 583 -9.30 9.08 17.84
N LEU A 584 -9.92 9.33 16.69
CA LEU A 584 -11.36 9.37 16.52
C LEU A 584 -11.73 8.87 15.12
N ASN A 585 -12.83 8.14 15.03
CA ASN A 585 -13.51 7.84 13.78
C ASN A 585 -14.91 8.44 13.79
N PHE A 586 -15.42 8.84 12.63
CA PHE A 586 -16.81 9.24 12.48
C PHE A 586 -17.41 8.70 11.19
N TRP A 587 -18.73 8.65 11.14
CA TRP A 587 -19.46 8.28 9.93
C TRP A 587 -20.69 9.15 9.73
N THR A 588 -20.98 9.41 8.46
CA THR A 588 -22.22 10.04 8.03
C THR A 588 -22.62 9.59 6.63
N SER A 589 -23.74 10.08 6.12
CA SER A 589 -24.25 9.75 4.80
C SER A 589 -24.92 10.95 4.15
N LEU A 590 -24.91 10.99 2.82
CA LEU A 590 -25.66 11.95 2.02
C LEU A 590 -26.61 11.22 1.08
N ASN A 591 -27.84 11.72 0.97
CA ASN A 591 -28.75 11.31 -0.09
C ASN A 591 -28.37 12.03 -1.38
N THR A 592 -28.10 11.25 -2.42
CA THR A 592 -27.74 11.75 -3.75
C THR A 592 -28.74 11.26 -4.79
N THR A 593 -28.60 11.74 -6.03
CA THR A 593 -29.47 11.31 -7.13
C THR A 593 -29.35 9.80 -7.41
N ASN A 594 -28.18 9.20 -7.14
CA ASN A 594 -27.93 7.78 -7.35
C ASN A 594 -27.96 6.94 -6.05
N GLY A 595 -28.67 7.42 -5.03
CA GLY A 595 -28.85 6.71 -3.76
C GLY A 595 -28.03 7.30 -2.61
N ILE A 596 -27.90 6.54 -1.53
CA ILE A 596 -27.21 6.98 -0.32
C ILE A 596 -25.71 6.74 -0.51
N LYS A 597 -24.89 7.77 -0.26
CA LYS A 597 -23.44 7.65 -0.18
C LYS A 597 -22.98 7.81 1.26
N TYR A 598 -22.13 6.90 1.72
CA TYR A 598 -21.57 6.92 3.06
C TYR A 598 -20.18 7.56 3.06
N PHE A 599 -19.86 8.18 4.19
CA PHE A 599 -18.58 8.82 4.44
C PHE A 599 -18.03 8.34 5.77
N GLN A 600 -16.72 8.08 5.79
CA GLN A 600 -15.97 7.81 7.00
C GLN A 600 -14.94 8.92 7.20
N GLY A 601 -14.74 9.36 8.44
CA GLY A 601 -13.59 10.15 8.84
C GLY A 601 -12.68 9.37 9.78
N THR A 602 -11.36 9.46 9.58
CA THR A 602 -10.37 9.06 10.58
C THR A 602 -9.55 10.28 10.98
N CYS A 603 -9.41 10.51 12.27
CA CYS A 603 -8.80 11.72 12.80
C CYS A 603 -7.57 11.43 13.66
N ASN A 604 -6.57 12.30 13.58
CA ASN A 604 -5.38 12.30 14.44
C ASN A 604 -4.86 13.72 14.64
N SER A 605 -3.90 13.88 15.54
CA SER A 605 -3.06 15.07 15.67
C SER A 605 -1.80 14.85 14.85
N PRO A 606 -1.58 15.58 13.74
CA PRO A 606 -0.35 15.47 12.99
C PRO A 606 0.81 16.19 13.69
N ALA A 607 0.57 17.36 14.28
CA ALA A 607 1.58 18.16 14.97
C ALA A 607 0.96 18.83 16.20
N GLU A 608 1.80 19.41 17.07
CA GLU A 608 1.33 20.21 18.20
C GLU A 608 0.40 21.33 17.71
N GLY A 609 -0.71 21.55 18.39
CA GLY A 609 -1.67 22.58 18.00
C GLY A 609 -2.46 22.29 16.71
N GLN A 610 -2.25 21.14 16.05
CA GLN A 610 -2.97 20.77 14.83
C GLN A 610 -3.80 19.48 15.00
N VAL A 611 -4.89 19.40 14.24
CA VAL A 611 -5.68 18.19 14.05
C VAL A 611 -6.09 18.05 12.59
N ARG A 612 -6.32 16.82 12.13
CA ARG A 612 -6.78 16.58 10.76
C ARG A 612 -7.83 15.48 10.67
N ILE A 613 -8.62 15.57 9.61
CA ILE A 613 -9.58 14.57 9.16
C ILE A 613 -9.05 13.98 7.85
N LYS A 614 -8.92 12.66 7.79
CA LYS A 614 -8.89 11.93 6.51
C LYS A 614 -10.33 11.49 6.22
N LEU A 615 -10.93 12.05 5.17
CA LEU A 615 -12.33 11.88 4.79
C LEU A 615 -12.45 10.96 3.58
N TYR A 616 -13.23 9.91 3.73
CA TYR A 616 -13.39 8.82 2.78
C TYR A 616 -14.80 8.93 2.17
N LEU A 617 -14.92 8.80 0.85
CA LEU A 617 -16.18 8.38 0.24
C LEU A 617 -16.18 6.85 0.14
N THR A 618 -17.26 6.23 0.61
CA THR A 618 -17.30 4.78 0.88
C THR A 618 -18.45 4.08 0.12
N HIS A 619 -19.25 3.27 0.81
CA HIS A 619 -20.41 2.58 0.25
C HIS A 619 -21.34 3.54 -0.52
N GLY A 620 -21.86 3.08 -1.66
CA GLY A 620 -22.71 3.87 -2.55
C GLY A 620 -21.95 4.74 -3.58
N LEU A 621 -20.61 4.73 -3.57
CA LEU A 621 -19.85 5.38 -4.63
C LEU A 621 -20.04 4.69 -6.00
N THR A 622 -20.03 5.49 -7.06
CA THR A 622 -20.36 5.03 -8.42
C THR A 622 -19.16 5.00 -9.36
N SER A 623 -18.06 5.67 -8.99
CA SER A 623 -16.79 5.60 -9.71
C SER A 623 -16.24 4.18 -9.69
N THR A 624 -15.69 3.77 -10.84
CA THR A 624 -15.02 2.50 -11.05
C THR A 624 -13.84 2.71 -11.98
N GLY A 625 -12.87 1.82 -11.87
CA GLY A 625 -11.68 1.75 -12.70
C GLY A 625 -11.52 0.37 -13.34
N VAL A 626 -10.36 0.17 -13.94
CA VAL A 626 -9.95 -1.10 -14.54
C VAL A 626 -8.50 -1.38 -14.16
N LEU A 627 -8.28 -2.58 -13.62
CA LEU A 627 -6.96 -3.14 -13.37
C LEU A 627 -6.55 -3.99 -14.58
N GLY A 628 -5.42 -3.65 -15.20
CA GLY A 628 -4.81 -4.43 -16.27
C GLY A 628 -3.51 -5.08 -15.84
N VAL A 629 -2.84 -5.70 -16.81
CA VAL A 629 -1.48 -6.24 -16.69
C VAL A 629 -0.58 -5.60 -17.72
N THR A 630 0.65 -5.33 -17.32
CA THR A 630 1.74 -4.89 -18.20
C THR A 630 2.38 -6.09 -18.90
N SER A 631 3.15 -5.84 -19.97
CA SER A 631 3.94 -6.88 -20.65
C SER A 631 4.97 -7.56 -19.74
N ALA A 632 5.43 -6.88 -18.69
CA ALA A 632 6.33 -7.44 -17.67
C ALA A 632 5.60 -8.33 -16.64
N GLY A 633 4.27 -8.33 -16.62
CA GLY A 633 3.46 -9.07 -15.66
C GLY A 633 3.17 -8.32 -14.35
N ALA A 634 3.51 -7.03 -14.22
CA ALA A 634 2.99 -6.19 -13.14
C ALA A 634 1.53 -5.80 -13.41
N THR A 635 0.73 -5.55 -12.38
CA THR A 635 -0.61 -4.95 -12.58
C THR A 635 -0.54 -3.43 -12.65
N GLU A 636 -1.47 -2.83 -13.38
CA GLU A 636 -1.53 -1.38 -13.60
C GLU A 636 -2.97 -0.87 -13.64
N PHE A 637 -3.17 0.42 -13.40
CA PHE A 637 -4.47 1.06 -13.63
C PHE A 637 -4.57 1.49 -15.09
N THR A 638 -5.30 0.70 -15.89
CA THR A 638 -5.68 1.14 -17.25
C THR A 638 -6.81 2.16 -17.20
N THR A 639 -7.54 2.21 -16.09
CA THR A 639 -8.45 3.31 -15.73
C THR A 639 -8.44 3.50 -14.22
N ASN A 640 -8.15 4.71 -13.75
CA ASN A 640 -8.18 5.05 -12.31
C ASN A 640 -9.60 4.92 -11.75
N PRO A 641 -9.79 4.42 -10.51
CA PRO A 641 -11.11 4.17 -9.95
C PRO A 641 -11.79 5.36 -9.25
N TRP A 642 -11.11 6.51 -9.14
CA TRP A 642 -11.54 7.60 -8.26
C TRP A 642 -12.19 8.77 -9.00
N MET A 643 -13.26 9.30 -8.42
CA MET A 643 -13.86 10.60 -8.78
C MET A 643 -14.26 10.76 -10.26
N ASN A 644 -14.54 9.65 -10.94
CA ASN A 644 -14.89 9.64 -12.36
C ASN A 644 -16.32 10.12 -12.63
N THR A 645 -17.24 9.93 -11.67
CA THR A 645 -18.65 10.33 -11.84
C THR A 645 -18.92 11.72 -11.25
N ALA A 646 -19.83 12.47 -11.89
CA ALA A 646 -20.23 13.80 -11.39
C ALA A 646 -20.90 13.73 -10.02
N ASP A 647 -21.67 12.67 -9.78
CA ASP A 647 -22.39 12.44 -8.52
C ASP A 647 -21.44 12.18 -7.34
N ASP A 648 -20.36 11.41 -7.54
CA ASP A 648 -19.32 11.22 -6.51
C ASP A 648 -18.57 12.54 -6.23
N ARG A 649 -18.25 13.31 -7.28
CA ARG A 649 -17.61 14.64 -7.13
C ARG A 649 -18.48 15.59 -6.33
N SER A 650 -19.74 15.80 -6.74
CA SER A 650 -20.66 16.68 -6.00
C SER A 650 -20.90 16.23 -4.56
N ALA A 651 -21.02 14.92 -4.32
CA ALA A 651 -21.20 14.43 -2.95
C ALA A 651 -19.97 14.71 -2.07
N MET A 652 -18.77 14.54 -2.61
CA MET A 652 -17.53 14.85 -1.90
C MET A 652 -17.36 16.36 -1.65
N GLU A 653 -17.63 17.20 -2.65
CA GLU A 653 -17.59 18.66 -2.50
C GLU A 653 -18.50 19.12 -1.36
N ASN A 654 -19.74 18.61 -1.35
CA ASN A 654 -20.75 18.96 -0.34
C ASN A 654 -20.33 18.57 1.08
N ILE A 655 -19.78 17.37 1.28
CA ILE A 655 -19.39 16.93 2.62
C ILE A 655 -18.12 17.65 3.11
N ILE A 656 -17.20 17.99 2.21
CA ILE A 656 -16.02 18.79 2.54
C ILE A 656 -16.46 20.19 2.97
N ASP A 657 -17.33 20.84 2.19
CA ASP A 657 -17.84 22.17 2.50
C ASP A 657 -18.65 22.20 3.80
N TYR A 658 -19.38 21.12 4.12
CA TYR A 658 -20.03 20.97 5.43
C TYR A 658 -19.01 21.10 6.57
N PHE A 659 -17.90 20.35 6.53
CA PHE A 659 -16.88 20.42 7.58
C PHE A 659 -16.12 21.74 7.60
N LEU A 660 -15.72 22.27 6.43
CA LEU A 660 -14.99 23.53 6.34
C LEU A 660 -15.83 24.71 6.84
N ASN A 661 -17.12 24.77 6.52
CA ASN A 661 -18.00 25.85 6.97
C ASN A 661 -18.28 25.77 8.48
N ALA A 662 -18.48 24.56 8.99
CA ALA A 662 -18.60 24.33 10.43
C ALA A 662 -17.31 24.75 11.17
N ALA A 663 -16.15 24.38 10.65
CA ALA A 663 -14.85 24.76 11.21
C ALA A 663 -14.62 26.28 11.17
N LYS A 664 -14.95 26.96 10.06
CA LYS A 664 -14.88 28.43 9.94
C LYS A 664 -15.72 29.14 11.02
N SER A 665 -16.81 28.53 11.47
CA SER A 665 -17.69 29.06 12.51
C SER A 665 -17.34 28.60 13.94
N SER A 666 -16.46 27.60 14.08
CA SER A 666 -16.07 27.02 15.37
C SER A 666 -15.16 27.94 16.18
N THR A 667 -15.23 27.86 17.51
CA THR A 667 -14.31 28.56 18.43
C THR A 667 -13.10 27.72 18.83
N ILE A 668 -13.12 26.41 18.56
CA ILE A 668 -12.11 25.44 19.04
C ILE A 668 -11.17 24.92 17.95
N LEU A 669 -11.49 25.15 16.68
CA LEU A 669 -10.61 24.82 15.56
C LEU A 669 -10.95 25.68 14.33
N LYS A 670 -9.97 25.91 13.45
CA LYS A 670 -10.11 26.61 12.17
C LYS A 670 -9.37 25.85 11.07
N PRO A 671 -9.83 25.89 9.80
CA PRO A 671 -9.05 25.35 8.69
C PRO A 671 -7.65 25.98 8.65
N THR A 672 -6.61 25.19 8.37
CA THR A 672 -5.23 25.71 8.22
C THR A 672 -5.13 26.69 7.07
N ASP A 673 -5.79 26.37 5.95
CA ASP A 673 -6.03 27.29 4.84
C ASP A 673 -7.51 27.68 4.80
N SER A 674 -7.80 28.98 4.93
CA SER A 674 -9.17 29.49 4.91
C SER A 674 -9.78 29.60 3.50
N SER A 675 -8.94 29.55 2.46
CA SER A 675 -9.32 29.71 1.05
C SER A 675 -9.84 28.42 0.40
N ILE A 676 -9.51 27.25 0.98
CA ILE A 676 -9.96 25.96 0.44
C ILE A 676 -11.49 25.81 0.52
N THR A 677 -12.00 25.11 -0.48
CA THR A 677 -13.40 24.70 -0.66
C THR A 677 -13.43 23.26 -1.15
N GLY A 678 -14.58 22.59 -0.99
CA GLY A 678 -14.81 21.26 -1.55
C GLY A 678 -14.50 21.20 -3.03
N SER A 679 -15.02 22.16 -3.80
CA SER A 679 -14.77 22.23 -5.25
C SER A 679 -13.29 22.40 -5.60
N SER A 680 -12.55 23.22 -4.85
CA SER A 680 -11.10 23.38 -5.08
C SER A 680 -10.32 22.08 -4.82
N LEU A 681 -10.63 21.34 -3.75
CA LEU A 681 -9.93 20.10 -3.43
C LEU A 681 -10.27 18.97 -4.41
N VAL A 682 -11.55 18.83 -4.77
CA VAL A 682 -12.00 17.80 -5.71
C VAL A 682 -11.48 18.07 -7.12
N SER A 683 -11.52 19.33 -7.59
CA SER A 683 -11.03 19.70 -8.92
C SER A 683 -9.52 19.60 -9.05
N ALA A 684 -8.78 19.86 -7.96
CA ALA A 684 -7.33 19.67 -7.92
C ALA A 684 -6.91 18.19 -7.90
N GLY A 685 -7.84 17.28 -7.64
CA GLY A 685 -7.51 15.86 -7.48
C GLY A 685 -6.73 15.57 -6.21
N ASN A 686 -6.92 16.37 -5.14
CA ASN A 686 -6.20 16.28 -3.87
C ASN A 686 -6.69 15.09 -3.00
N TYR A 687 -6.88 13.93 -3.61
CA TYR A 687 -7.20 12.69 -2.93
C TYR A 687 -6.08 11.68 -3.09
N VAL A 688 -5.95 10.80 -2.10
CA VAL A 688 -5.08 9.63 -2.16
C VAL A 688 -5.91 8.36 -2.16
N THR A 689 -5.29 7.26 -2.61
CA THR A 689 -5.89 5.93 -2.51
C THR A 689 -6.13 5.54 -1.05
N GLY A 690 -7.22 4.81 -0.82
CA GLY A 690 -7.47 4.16 0.45
C GLY A 690 -6.77 2.81 0.61
N ALA A 691 -6.14 2.29 -0.45
CA ALA A 691 -5.64 0.92 -0.53
C ALA A 691 -6.70 -0.13 -0.15
N HIS A 692 -7.97 0.16 -0.43
CA HIS A 692 -9.15 -0.65 -0.09
C HIS A 692 -9.77 -1.28 -1.34
N PHE A 693 -8.93 -1.82 -2.21
CA PHE A 693 -9.36 -2.22 -3.54
C PHE A 693 -10.30 -3.43 -3.53
N THR A 694 -11.38 -3.33 -4.31
CA THR A 694 -12.39 -4.39 -4.49
C THR A 694 -12.84 -4.50 -5.95
N GLY A 695 -13.61 -5.55 -6.26
CA GLY A 695 -14.44 -5.64 -7.46
C GLY A 695 -13.79 -6.21 -8.72
N THR A 696 -12.47 -6.44 -8.73
CA THR A 696 -11.74 -6.89 -9.93
C THR A 696 -12.09 -8.30 -10.41
N THR A 697 -12.78 -9.11 -9.61
CA THR A 697 -13.37 -10.40 -10.02
C THR A 697 -14.79 -10.52 -9.47
N ILE A 698 -15.60 -9.50 -9.71
CA ILE A 698 -16.92 -9.33 -9.13
C ILE A 698 -17.79 -10.59 -9.19
N MET A 699 -18.52 -10.85 -8.11
CA MET A 699 -19.50 -11.94 -8.01
C MET A 699 -20.81 -11.60 -8.74
N GLY A 700 -21.46 -12.61 -9.31
CA GLY A 700 -22.80 -12.47 -9.91
C GLY A 700 -23.63 -13.74 -9.87
N GLU A 701 -24.93 -13.62 -10.15
CA GLU A 701 -25.89 -14.73 -10.13
C GLU A 701 -25.93 -15.52 -11.46
N SER A 702 -25.39 -14.94 -12.53
CA SER A 702 -25.41 -15.51 -13.88
C SER A 702 -24.11 -15.26 -14.64
N ASN A 703 -23.78 -16.18 -15.54
CA ASN A 703 -22.69 -16.03 -16.51
C ASN A 703 -23.15 -15.25 -17.75
N ASP A 704 -23.50 -13.98 -17.58
CA ASP A 704 -23.95 -13.07 -18.64
C ASP A 704 -22.85 -12.10 -19.13
N GLY A 705 -21.61 -12.32 -18.68
CA GLY A 705 -20.45 -11.47 -18.99
C GLY A 705 -20.28 -10.27 -18.05
N SER A 706 -21.13 -10.09 -17.04
CA SER A 706 -21.00 -9.02 -16.03
C SER A 706 -20.20 -9.41 -14.78
N SER A 707 -20.00 -10.71 -14.54
CA SER A 707 -19.31 -11.24 -13.36
C SER A 707 -18.21 -12.24 -13.70
N VAL A 708 -17.29 -12.46 -12.76
CA VAL A 708 -16.18 -13.42 -12.90
C VAL A 708 -16.45 -14.70 -12.12
N VAL A 709 -17.09 -14.59 -10.94
CA VAL A 709 -17.43 -15.73 -10.10
C VAL A 709 -18.92 -15.83 -9.84
N ASP A 710 -19.39 -17.06 -9.64
CA ASP A 710 -20.75 -17.35 -9.19
C ASP A 710 -20.93 -17.13 -7.68
N THR A 711 -22.14 -17.37 -7.17
CA THR A 711 -22.47 -17.19 -5.74
C THR A 711 -21.87 -18.25 -4.82
N ASP A 712 -21.17 -19.25 -5.34
CA ASP A 712 -20.31 -20.17 -4.58
C ASP A 712 -18.83 -19.82 -4.72
N THR A 713 -18.53 -18.62 -5.24
CA THR A 713 -17.19 -18.07 -5.50
C THR A 713 -16.42 -18.80 -6.61
N LYS A 714 -17.08 -19.68 -7.37
CA LYS A 714 -16.45 -20.47 -8.43
C LYS A 714 -16.35 -19.64 -9.71
N VAL A 715 -15.20 -19.69 -10.36
CA VAL A 715 -14.96 -18.95 -11.61
C VAL A 715 -15.81 -19.55 -12.73
N TRP A 716 -16.54 -18.70 -13.45
CA TRP A 716 -17.36 -19.13 -14.57
C TRP A 716 -16.53 -19.87 -15.64
N GLY A 717 -17.09 -20.93 -16.22
CA GLY A 717 -16.40 -21.77 -17.20
C GLY A 717 -15.35 -22.73 -16.60
N THR A 718 -15.33 -22.88 -15.27
CA THR A 718 -14.41 -23.81 -14.58
C THR A 718 -15.16 -24.77 -13.64
N ASP A 719 -14.56 -25.93 -13.40
CA ASP A 719 -15.11 -26.97 -12.51
C ASP A 719 -14.68 -26.79 -11.05
N ASN A 720 -13.45 -26.32 -10.84
CA ASN A 720 -12.77 -26.43 -9.55
C ASN A 720 -11.85 -25.23 -9.20
N LEU A 721 -12.04 -24.08 -9.86
CA LEU A 721 -11.35 -22.83 -9.53
C LEU A 721 -12.28 -21.88 -8.78
N PHE A 722 -11.82 -21.33 -7.67
CA PHE A 722 -12.55 -20.39 -6.82
C PHE A 722 -11.71 -19.13 -6.58
N VAL A 723 -12.38 -18.02 -6.30
CA VAL A 723 -11.73 -16.78 -5.84
C VAL A 723 -12.33 -16.36 -4.51
N VAL A 724 -11.50 -16.21 -3.48
CA VAL A 724 -11.93 -15.75 -2.15
C VAL A 724 -10.96 -14.70 -1.64
N ASP A 725 -11.23 -13.45 -2.00
CA ASP A 725 -10.58 -12.25 -1.45
C ASP A 725 -11.41 -10.99 -1.81
N ALA A 726 -10.88 -9.80 -1.54
CA ALA A 726 -11.56 -8.53 -1.78
C ALA A 726 -12.03 -8.30 -3.24
N SER A 727 -11.43 -9.01 -4.22
CA SER A 727 -11.79 -8.91 -5.64
C SER A 727 -13.24 -9.32 -5.96
N ILE A 728 -13.86 -10.20 -5.17
CA ILE A 728 -15.24 -10.67 -5.42
C ILE A 728 -16.32 -9.68 -4.95
N HIS A 729 -15.93 -8.68 -4.15
CA HIS A 729 -16.87 -7.76 -3.52
C HIS A 729 -17.52 -6.83 -4.56
N PRO A 730 -18.86 -6.73 -4.61
CA PRO A 730 -19.57 -5.91 -5.59
C PRO A 730 -19.50 -4.41 -5.32
N ASP A 731 -19.28 -4.02 -4.06
CA ASP A 731 -19.08 -2.64 -3.66
C ASP A 731 -18.05 -2.51 -2.54
N LEU A 732 -17.70 -1.27 -2.25
CA LEU A 732 -17.00 -0.95 -1.01
C LEU A 732 -17.98 -0.96 0.18
N PRO A 733 -17.53 -1.39 1.37
CA PRO A 733 -18.31 -1.26 2.59
C PRO A 733 -18.28 0.19 3.11
N THR A 734 -19.15 0.51 4.06
CA THR A 734 -19.17 1.80 4.78
C THR A 734 -17.87 2.08 5.56
N GLY A 735 -17.10 1.03 5.88
CA GLY A 735 -15.86 1.11 6.66
C GLY A 735 -14.60 0.69 5.90
N ASN A 736 -13.48 0.50 6.60
CA ASN A 736 -12.30 -0.16 6.01
C ASN A 736 -12.61 -1.62 5.64
N THR A 737 -11.99 -2.14 4.57
CA THR A 737 -12.40 -3.40 3.93
C THR A 737 -12.06 -4.68 4.67
N GLN A 738 -11.15 -4.67 5.64
CA GLN A 738 -10.63 -5.93 6.19
C GLN A 738 -11.69 -6.79 6.89
N ALA A 739 -12.59 -6.20 7.69
CA ALA A 739 -13.57 -6.95 8.46
C ALA A 739 -14.59 -7.63 7.53
N ILE A 740 -15.12 -6.90 6.53
CA ILE A 740 -16.08 -7.47 5.59
C ILE A 740 -15.46 -8.59 4.72
N VAL A 741 -14.19 -8.46 4.35
CA VAL A 741 -13.46 -9.50 3.60
C VAL A 741 -13.31 -10.77 4.45
N MET A 742 -13.02 -10.63 5.74
CA MET A 742 -12.94 -11.77 6.66
C MET A 742 -14.31 -12.45 6.85
N VAL A 743 -15.40 -11.68 6.97
CA VAL A 743 -16.77 -12.24 7.05
C VAL A 743 -17.11 -13.00 5.76
N ALA A 744 -16.80 -12.42 4.61
CA ALA A 744 -17.04 -13.06 3.32
C ALA A 744 -16.21 -14.36 3.16
N ALA A 745 -14.97 -14.39 3.66
CA ALA A 745 -14.12 -15.57 3.62
C ALA A 745 -14.65 -16.74 4.47
N GLU A 746 -15.15 -16.46 5.69
CA GLU A 746 -15.85 -17.45 6.53
C GLU A 746 -17.04 -18.06 5.80
N HIS A 747 -17.83 -17.25 5.11
CA HIS A 747 -19.00 -17.71 4.35
C HIS A 747 -18.61 -18.49 3.09
N ALA A 748 -17.61 -18.01 2.35
CA ALA A 748 -17.09 -18.68 1.16
C ALA A 748 -16.59 -20.10 1.47
N ALA A 749 -15.85 -20.27 2.57
CA ALA A 749 -15.36 -21.58 3.00
C ALA A 749 -16.51 -22.59 3.22
N GLN A 750 -17.62 -22.15 3.81
CA GLN A 750 -18.81 -22.98 3.98
C GLN A 750 -19.42 -23.40 2.64
N LYS A 751 -19.56 -22.45 1.71
CA LYS A 751 -20.09 -22.72 0.37
C LYS A 751 -19.22 -23.71 -0.41
N ILE A 752 -17.90 -23.53 -0.40
CA ILE A 752 -16.95 -24.42 -1.06
C ILE A 752 -16.99 -25.85 -0.49
N LEU A 753 -17.13 -25.99 0.83
CA LEU A 753 -17.26 -27.30 1.48
C LEU A 753 -18.59 -27.98 1.12
N ALA A 754 -19.68 -27.23 1.09
CA ALA A 754 -21.01 -27.73 0.75
C ALA A 754 -21.06 -28.34 -0.65
N LEU A 755 -20.33 -27.79 -1.62
CA LEU A 755 -20.19 -28.36 -2.97
C LEU A 755 -19.57 -29.77 -2.99
N SER A 756 -18.84 -30.13 -1.94
CA SER A 756 -18.22 -31.45 -1.77
C SER A 756 -19.00 -32.35 -0.80
N GLY A 757 -20.20 -31.94 -0.38
CA GLY A 757 -21.00 -32.64 0.64
C GLY A 757 -20.38 -32.62 2.05
N LYS A 758 -19.40 -31.74 2.29
CA LYS A 758 -18.73 -31.57 3.59
C LYS A 758 -19.31 -30.37 4.33
N THR A 759 -19.34 -30.41 5.66
CA THR A 759 -19.76 -29.29 6.51
C THR A 759 -18.66 -28.95 7.51
N ILE A 760 -18.62 -27.68 7.94
CA ILE A 760 -17.75 -27.26 9.05
C ILE A 760 -18.35 -27.86 10.33
N SER A 761 -17.55 -28.63 11.08
CA SER A 761 -17.98 -29.24 12.34
C SER A 761 -18.31 -28.16 13.37
N SER A 762 -19.54 -28.15 13.88
CA SER A 762 -19.97 -27.24 14.96
C SER A 762 -19.28 -27.53 16.30
N ASN A 763 -18.52 -28.62 16.42
CA ASN A 763 -17.99 -29.10 17.70
C ASN A 763 -16.60 -28.55 18.07
N ASN A 764 -15.98 -27.70 17.24
CA ASN A 764 -14.67 -27.09 17.52
C ASN A 764 -14.75 -25.60 17.90
N THR A 765 -15.93 -25.09 18.28
CA THR A 765 -16.11 -23.72 18.79
C THR A 765 -15.48 -23.48 20.17
N THR A 766 -14.87 -24.50 20.80
CA THR A 766 -14.46 -24.45 22.22
C THR A 766 -12.98 -24.70 22.48
N THR A 767 -12.07 -24.46 21.53
CA THR A 767 -10.66 -24.29 21.91
C THR A 767 -10.42 -22.83 22.29
N PRO A 768 -10.50 -22.44 23.57
CA PRO A 768 -10.04 -21.12 23.99
C PRO A 768 -8.57 -20.97 23.62
N TYR A 769 -8.21 -19.74 23.26
CA TYR A 769 -6.83 -19.31 23.11
C TYR A 769 -6.00 -19.79 24.31
N PRO A 770 -4.86 -20.47 24.13
CA PRO A 770 -3.98 -20.76 25.25
C PRO A 770 -3.40 -19.43 25.74
N SER A 771 -3.95 -18.89 26.82
CA SER A 771 -3.33 -17.84 27.61
C SER A 771 -2.08 -18.41 28.26
N GLY A 772 -0.94 -18.29 27.58
CA GLY A 772 0.26 -19.02 27.95
C GLY A 772 1.56 -18.31 27.62
N ARG A 773 1.80 -17.12 28.18
CA ARG A 773 3.17 -16.76 28.59
C ARG A 773 3.27 -17.03 30.09
N ASN A 774 3.85 -18.18 30.44
CA ASN A 774 4.37 -18.41 31.77
C ASN A 774 5.40 -17.31 32.06
N SER A 775 5.08 -16.41 32.98
CA SER A 775 6.02 -15.47 33.57
C SER A 775 7.07 -16.26 34.35
N THR A 776 8.14 -16.68 33.68
CA THR A 776 9.36 -17.11 34.35
C THR A 776 10.16 -15.86 34.66
N SER A 777 9.91 -15.32 35.86
CA SER A 777 10.74 -14.31 36.47
C SER A 777 12.13 -14.92 36.73
N PRO A 778 13.25 -14.30 36.31
CA PRO A 778 14.57 -14.79 36.69
C PRO A 778 14.72 -14.61 38.20
N GLY A 779 14.96 -15.73 38.90
CA GLY A 779 15.11 -15.76 40.34
C GLY A 779 16.19 -14.78 40.82
N SER A 780 15.81 -13.95 41.79
CA SER A 780 16.74 -13.11 42.54
C SER A 780 17.69 -14.01 43.35
N THR A 781 18.94 -14.11 42.93
CA THR A 781 20.01 -14.52 43.83
C THR A 781 20.26 -13.40 44.83
N THR A 782 19.87 -13.66 46.08
CA THR A 782 20.24 -12.88 47.25
C THR A 782 21.76 -12.94 47.47
N SER A 783 22.43 -11.79 47.37
CA SER A 783 23.66 -11.53 48.12
C SER A 783 23.62 -10.10 48.62
N GLY A 784 23.52 -9.95 49.94
CA GLY A 784 23.53 -8.65 50.59
C GLY A 784 24.91 -8.00 50.55
N ALA A 785 24.90 -6.69 50.36
CA ALA A 785 25.89 -5.79 50.94
C ALA A 785 25.26 -4.39 51.05
N THR A 786 25.04 -4.00 52.29
CA THR A 786 24.76 -2.63 52.73
C THR A 786 25.88 -1.68 52.36
N THR A 787 25.58 -0.57 51.69
CA THR A 787 26.23 0.73 51.93
C THR A 787 25.34 1.87 51.46
N SER A 788 24.95 2.70 52.43
CA SER A 788 24.43 4.05 52.27
C SER A 788 25.49 4.99 51.70
N ALA A 789 25.14 5.78 50.67
CA ALA A 789 25.83 7.04 50.39
C ALA A 789 24.89 8.00 49.64
N SER A 790 24.67 9.16 50.27
CA SER A 790 24.15 10.36 49.62
C SER A 790 25.25 11.03 48.81
N SER A 791 24.96 11.57 47.63
CA SER A 791 25.60 12.79 47.13
C SER A 791 24.96 13.27 45.82
N THR A 792 24.36 14.46 45.91
CA THR A 792 24.47 15.60 44.99
C THR A 792 24.41 15.37 43.47
N ALA A 793 23.32 15.92 42.90
CA ALA A 793 23.22 16.35 41.53
C ALA A 793 24.43 17.22 41.12
N THR A 794 24.99 16.90 39.95
CA THR A 794 25.85 17.82 39.21
C THR A 794 25.39 17.80 37.76
N SER A 795 24.93 18.97 37.31
CA SER A 795 24.60 19.30 35.94
C SER A 795 25.80 19.08 35.03
N VAL A 796 25.61 18.32 33.95
CA VAL A 796 26.49 18.38 32.78
C VAL A 796 25.60 18.74 31.59
N VAL A 797 25.79 19.97 31.12
CA VAL A 797 25.31 20.46 29.84
C VAL A 797 26.20 19.85 28.76
N VAL A 798 25.62 19.04 27.89
CA VAL A 798 26.11 18.72 26.55
C VAL A 798 24.91 19.07 25.67
N GLY A 799 24.86 20.23 25.03
CA GLY A 799 25.66 20.52 23.84
C GLY A 799 25.05 19.75 22.68
N GLY A 800 23.83 20.13 22.30
CA GLY A 800 23.05 19.47 21.25
C GLY A 800 23.51 19.84 19.85
N ASP A 801 23.35 18.88 18.96
CA ASP A 801 23.17 19.00 17.52
C ASP A 801 22.22 17.84 17.18
N ASP A 802 20.92 18.08 17.34
CA ASP A 802 19.83 17.18 16.96
C ASP A 802 19.03 17.89 15.86
N ASP A 803 19.34 17.59 14.61
CA ASP A 803 18.55 17.98 13.42
C ASP A 803 18.32 16.69 12.61
N ASP A 804 17.29 15.91 12.96
CA ASP A 804 16.86 14.72 12.21
C ASP A 804 15.35 14.87 11.88
N ASP A 805 15.08 15.25 10.63
CA ASP A 805 13.76 15.55 10.06
C ASP A 805 13.33 14.37 9.16
N ASP A 806 12.48 13.47 9.70
CA ASP A 806 12.05 12.20 9.08
C ASP A 806 10.60 12.29 8.54
N THR A 807 10.46 12.42 7.21
CA THR A 807 9.17 12.45 6.49
C THR A 807 8.60 11.05 6.21
N CYS A 808 7.29 10.86 6.45
CA CYS A 808 6.60 9.55 6.39
C CYS A 808 5.58 9.46 5.23
N PRO A 809 5.40 8.30 4.56
CA PRO A 809 4.91 8.29 3.19
C PRO A 809 3.39 8.30 2.94
N PHE A 810 2.56 8.41 3.99
CA PHE A 810 1.10 8.38 3.81
C PHE A 810 0.46 9.77 3.90
N GLY A 811 0.92 10.74 3.11
CA GLY A 811 0.45 12.13 3.27
C GLY A 811 0.60 12.61 4.72
N TYR A 812 1.71 12.22 5.35
CA TYR A 812 2.16 12.70 6.65
C TYR A 812 3.29 13.68 6.39
N GLU A 813 2.93 14.95 6.20
CA GLU A 813 3.84 16.02 6.58
C GLU A 813 3.71 16.15 8.11
N LEU A 814 4.82 15.86 8.79
CA LEU A 814 5.13 16.41 10.10
C LEU A 814 6.05 17.58 9.75
N ASP A 815 5.55 18.82 9.86
CA ASP A 815 6.43 19.99 9.82
C ASP A 815 6.95 20.20 11.25
N GLU A 816 8.29 20.36 11.35
CA GLU A 816 9.14 20.72 12.49
C GLU A 816 8.46 21.21 13.79
#